data_AF-A0AAQ4F313-F1
#
_entry.id   AF-A0AAQ4F313-F1
#
_cell.length_a   1.000
_cell.length_b   1.000
_cell.length_c   1.000
_cell.angle_alpha   90.00
_cell.angle_beta   90.00
_cell.angle_gamma   90.00
#
_symmetry.space_group_name_H-M   'P 1'
#
loop_
_entity.id
_entity.type
_entity.pdbx_description
1 polymer ?
#
loop_
_entity_poly.entity_id
_entity_poly.type
_entity_poly.pdbx_seq_one_letter_code
_entity_poly.pdbx_strand_id
1 'polypeptide(L)'
;MALRAGHYLNAWAVRVRGGRRAADQLAYELGYTNAGPLRGLEDTYLLRKADQPERSRRSARTFTRQLTQDSRVLWAEQQLVRPREKRALVEEEDWEALRFNDPLWNRQWYIHDTRSSPDLPELDHRVTKVWDMGFTGRGVVVTIMDDGLEWNHTDLVQNYAPEASYDFNDDDRDPFPRYDPQDLNNHGTRCAGEVAMTANNRNCGVGVAYEARIGGIRMLDGDVVDAVESTSLAFNVEAIDVFSASWGPSDDGRTVDGPKRLASEALHRGVTRGRGGRGSVYVWASGNGGAKGDNCNCDGYAGSPYTLSVSSASQRGRFPYYGEKCASTMAAAYSSGAYTDQKVATSDLHNSCTTQHTGTSASAPLAAGIVALVLQANPSLGWRDVQHLVAWTSDFAPLSSNRGWKRNAAGLLYNSRFGFGLLDAQAMVQAALNWSNVGPSEQCRLFPEAPWALPRPMVSAQRELQLAFDAQDCPIEALEHVQVHLDLQYSQRGALDAHLRSPAGTESVLLYRRAKDTAGQGFRNWTFLTVHLWGENPRGLWTLVIRDKFGQDNAGRLNAVSMTLSGTREQPAYQAVRSGRRRYDDEELAQVVIDAVPEYEESEDEEAQRAAAPRMRRRPVLRFFPMCPRVIPLHGAAGSHWRAGDHSSTHGVIEATTGDRSKPQSPAAVMDSVPFPVHASVAHNVINKDNAVLM
;
A
#
# COMPACT_ATOMS: atom_id res chain seq x y z
N MET A 1 -18.17 11.40 45.03
CA MET A 1 -18.11 12.87 45.24
C MET A 1 -19.49 13.39 45.67
N ALA A 2 -19.54 14.53 46.38
CA ALA A 2 -20.83 15.16 46.74
C ALA A 2 -21.47 15.86 45.52
N LEU A 3 -22.79 15.69 45.35
CA LEU A 3 -23.58 16.36 44.30
C LEU A 3 -23.43 17.88 44.40
N ARG A 4 -22.89 18.52 43.34
CA ARG A 4 -22.81 19.99 43.24
C ARG A 4 -24.22 20.58 43.13
N ALA A 5 -24.73 21.12 44.23
CA ALA A 5 -26.03 21.80 44.26
C ALA A 5 -26.05 23.00 43.29
N GLY A 6 -27.05 23.03 42.40
CA GLY A 6 -27.21 24.10 41.40
C GLY A 6 -27.44 25.48 42.01
N HIS A 7 -26.98 26.52 41.32
CA HIS A 7 -27.12 27.92 41.75
C HIS A 7 -28.27 28.60 40.98
N TYR A 8 -29.15 29.31 41.69
CA TYR A 8 -30.15 30.19 41.10
C TYR A 8 -29.49 31.45 40.54
N LEU A 9 -29.97 31.93 39.39
CA LEU A 9 -29.54 33.17 38.77
C LEU A 9 -30.46 34.34 39.15
N ASN A 10 -30.00 35.57 38.95
CA ASN A 10 -30.83 36.78 38.97
C ASN A 10 -31.66 36.97 37.69
N ALA A 11 -32.04 35.87 37.03
CA ALA A 11 -32.78 35.84 35.79
C ALA A 11 -34.04 34.97 35.93
N TRP A 12 -35.12 35.38 35.28
CA TRP A 12 -36.41 34.70 35.24
C TRP A 12 -36.83 34.51 33.78
N ALA A 13 -37.24 33.30 33.41
CA ALA A 13 -38.01 33.10 32.20
C ALA A 13 -39.47 33.44 32.54
N VAL A 14 -40.09 34.34 31.78
CA VAL A 14 -41.43 34.87 32.04
C VAL A 14 -42.24 34.83 30.76
N ARG A 15 -43.42 34.23 30.79
CA ARG A 15 -44.37 34.24 29.67
C ARG A 15 -45.42 35.33 29.90
N VAL A 16 -45.50 36.30 28.99
CA VAL A 16 -46.24 37.56 29.17
C VAL A 16 -47.22 37.76 28.02
N ARG A 17 -48.52 37.88 28.32
CA ARG A 17 -49.55 38.22 27.33
C ARG A 17 -49.32 39.63 26.76
N GLY A 18 -49.47 39.79 25.45
CA GLY A 18 -49.32 41.07 24.76
C GLY A 18 -47.92 41.31 24.18
N GLY A 19 -47.08 40.26 24.12
CA GLY A 19 -45.78 40.29 23.46
C GLY A 19 -44.79 41.31 24.01
N ARG A 20 -43.82 41.68 23.17
CA ARG A 20 -42.58 42.32 23.61
C ARG A 20 -42.80 43.64 24.34
N ARG A 21 -43.72 44.48 23.86
CA ARG A 21 -44.05 45.77 24.51
C ARG A 21 -44.61 45.58 25.92
N ALA A 22 -45.49 44.59 26.12
CA ALA A 22 -46.02 44.26 27.43
C ALA A 22 -44.94 43.70 28.37
N ALA A 23 -44.01 42.90 27.85
CA ALA A 23 -42.87 42.38 28.62
C ALA A 23 -41.84 43.46 29.00
N ASP A 24 -41.54 44.40 28.10
CA ASP A 24 -40.67 45.55 28.37
C ASP A 24 -41.27 46.47 29.45
N GLN A 25 -42.57 46.75 29.35
CA GLN A 25 -43.30 47.56 30.33
C GLN A 25 -43.42 46.87 31.70
N LEU A 26 -43.78 45.58 31.73
CA LEU A 26 -43.81 44.75 32.95
C LEU A 26 -42.43 44.73 33.63
N ALA A 27 -41.36 44.59 32.85
CA ALA A 27 -40.00 44.60 33.39
C ALA A 27 -39.69 45.95 34.06
N TYR A 28 -39.96 47.07 33.39
CA TYR A 28 -39.76 48.41 33.94
C TYR A 28 -40.57 48.63 35.23
N GLU A 29 -41.87 48.34 35.21
CA GLU A 29 -42.78 48.54 36.35
C GLU A 29 -42.42 47.72 37.60
N LEU A 30 -41.85 46.52 37.43
CA LEU A 30 -41.45 45.64 38.54
C LEU A 30 -39.94 45.70 38.86
N GLY A 31 -39.20 46.61 38.23
CA GLY A 31 -37.77 46.83 38.46
C GLY A 31 -36.88 45.67 37.97
N TYR A 32 -37.14 45.16 36.77
CA TYR A 32 -36.33 44.21 36.02
C TYR A 32 -35.87 44.83 34.70
N THR A 33 -34.84 44.25 34.09
CA THR A 33 -34.41 44.54 32.72
C THR A 33 -34.83 43.38 31.81
N ASN A 34 -35.52 43.66 30.71
CA ASN A 34 -35.81 42.63 29.70
C ASN A 34 -34.55 42.36 28.85
N ALA A 35 -33.98 41.16 28.98
CA ALA A 35 -32.83 40.72 28.20
C ALA A 35 -33.23 40.18 26.80
N GLY A 36 -34.53 40.16 26.49
CA GLY A 36 -35.07 39.81 25.17
C GLY A 36 -35.88 38.50 25.15
N PRO A 37 -36.49 38.17 23.99
CA PRO A 37 -37.27 36.95 23.83
C PRO A 37 -36.38 35.69 23.80
N LEU A 38 -36.88 34.62 24.40
CA LEU A 38 -36.28 33.29 24.25
C LEU A 38 -36.64 32.73 22.86
N ARG A 39 -35.64 32.64 21.97
CA ARG A 39 -35.83 32.21 20.57
C ARG A 39 -36.51 30.84 20.51
N GLY A 40 -37.56 30.73 19.69
CA GLY A 40 -38.36 29.51 19.54
C GLY A 40 -39.50 29.35 20.55
N LEU A 41 -39.68 30.29 21.49
CA LEU A 41 -40.81 30.30 22.43
C LEU A 41 -41.61 31.59 22.29
N GLU A 42 -42.87 31.47 21.87
CA GLU A 42 -43.77 32.63 21.75
C GLU A 42 -44.02 33.30 23.10
N ASP A 43 -44.11 34.64 23.08
CA ASP A 43 -44.41 35.51 24.22
C ASP A 43 -43.62 35.21 25.51
N THR A 44 -42.42 34.65 25.38
CA THR A 44 -41.57 34.22 26.49
C THR A 44 -40.25 35.00 26.49
N TYR A 45 -39.97 35.69 27.59
CA TYR A 45 -38.88 36.65 27.73
C TYR A 45 -37.97 36.29 28.91
N LEU A 46 -36.71 36.70 28.83
CA LEU A 46 -35.75 36.55 29.94
C LEU A 46 -35.63 37.90 30.67
N LEU A 47 -36.23 38.01 31.85
CA LEU A 47 -36.12 39.20 32.70
C LEU A 47 -34.98 39.03 33.70
N ARG A 48 -34.18 40.07 33.95
CA ARG A 48 -33.09 40.07 34.94
C ARG A 48 -33.33 41.12 36.02
N LYS A 49 -32.95 40.85 37.26
CA LYS A 49 -33.04 41.81 38.37
C LYS A 49 -31.64 42.19 38.86
N ALA A 50 -31.23 43.42 38.55
CA ALA A 50 -29.85 43.88 38.76
C ALA A 50 -29.48 44.05 40.25
N ASP A 51 -30.47 44.23 41.12
CA ASP A 51 -30.31 44.29 42.58
C ASP A 51 -30.17 42.90 43.24
N GLN A 52 -30.24 41.81 42.47
CA GLN A 52 -30.05 40.45 42.96
C GLN A 52 -28.69 39.87 42.50
N PRO A 53 -27.99 39.10 43.36
CA PRO A 53 -26.74 38.44 43.00
C PRO A 53 -26.91 37.52 41.79
N GLU A 54 -25.99 37.60 40.81
CA GLU A 54 -26.03 36.77 39.60
C GLU A 54 -26.02 35.26 39.88
N ARG A 55 -25.51 34.84 41.05
CA ARG A 55 -25.55 33.45 41.52
C ARG A 55 -25.89 33.39 43.01
N SER A 56 -26.92 32.60 43.35
CA SER A 56 -27.39 32.37 44.71
C SER A 56 -27.61 30.88 44.97
N ARG A 57 -27.41 30.41 46.21
CA ARG A 57 -27.75 29.03 46.62
C ARG A 57 -29.22 28.89 47.08
N ARG A 58 -29.97 29.99 47.15
CA ARG A 58 -31.38 30.04 47.58
C ARG A 58 -32.26 30.66 46.49
N SER A 59 -33.45 30.11 46.27
CA SER A 59 -34.43 30.70 45.35
C SER A 59 -34.98 32.00 45.92
N ALA A 60 -35.06 33.02 45.07
CA ALA A 60 -35.54 34.36 45.40
C ALA A 60 -37.07 34.42 45.24
N ARG A 61 -37.77 33.55 46.00
CA ARG A 61 -39.19 33.23 45.86
C ARG A 61 -40.13 34.44 45.85
N THR A 62 -39.79 35.49 46.61
CA THR A 62 -40.58 36.73 46.68
C THR A 62 -40.71 37.42 45.31
N PHE A 63 -39.62 37.45 44.55
CA PHE A 63 -39.55 38.08 43.22
C PHE A 63 -40.25 37.24 42.16
N THR A 64 -40.09 35.91 42.20
CA THR A 64 -40.90 34.99 41.39
C THR A 64 -42.40 35.18 41.68
N ARG A 65 -42.79 35.30 42.95
CA ARG A 65 -44.19 35.54 43.35
C ARG A 65 -44.72 36.88 42.80
N GLN A 66 -43.93 37.95 42.93
CA GLN A 66 -44.26 39.28 42.39
C GLN A 66 -44.56 39.22 40.88
N LEU A 67 -43.75 38.51 40.11
CA LEU A 67 -44.00 38.29 38.68
C LEU A 67 -45.29 37.48 38.44
N THR A 68 -45.48 36.35 39.13
CA THR A 68 -46.67 35.49 38.94
C THR A 68 -48.00 36.10 39.44
N GLN A 69 -47.96 37.22 40.16
CA GLN A 69 -49.17 37.93 40.62
C GLN A 69 -49.65 39.00 39.63
N ASP A 70 -48.84 39.37 38.63
CA ASP A 70 -49.26 40.29 37.57
C ASP A 70 -50.17 39.58 36.55
N SER A 71 -51.32 40.17 36.22
CA SER A 71 -52.33 39.56 35.36
C SER A 71 -51.89 39.34 33.90
N ARG A 72 -50.80 40.00 33.48
CA ARG A 72 -50.15 39.78 32.17
C ARG A 72 -49.26 38.54 32.17
N VAL A 73 -48.77 38.10 33.33
CA VAL A 73 -47.84 36.97 33.45
C VAL A 73 -48.62 35.65 33.53
N LEU A 74 -48.43 34.79 32.53
CA LEU A 74 -48.97 33.43 32.52
C LEU A 74 -48.16 32.49 33.42
N TRP A 75 -46.85 32.70 33.49
CA TRP A 75 -45.91 31.89 34.25
C TRP A 75 -44.58 32.64 34.37
N ALA A 76 -43.89 32.46 35.51
CA ALA A 76 -42.52 32.92 35.71
C ALA A 76 -41.74 31.88 36.52
N GLU A 77 -40.53 31.53 36.07
CA GLU A 77 -39.60 30.66 36.80
C GLU A 77 -38.21 31.29 36.90
N GLN A 78 -37.67 31.36 38.13
CA GLN A 78 -36.30 31.77 38.35
C GLN A 78 -35.34 30.73 37.77
N GLN A 79 -34.41 31.17 36.92
CA GLN A 79 -33.50 30.28 36.23
C GLN A 79 -32.50 29.66 37.21
N LEU A 80 -32.62 28.35 37.40
CA LEU A 80 -31.68 27.53 38.16
C LEU A 80 -30.63 26.96 37.19
N VAL A 81 -29.34 27.19 37.49
CA VAL A 81 -28.25 26.49 36.81
C VAL A 81 -28.37 25.00 37.13
N ARG A 82 -28.94 24.25 36.19
CA ARG A 82 -28.93 22.79 36.21
C ARG A 82 -27.54 22.34 35.77
N PRO A 83 -26.80 21.53 36.56
CA PRO A 83 -25.66 20.81 36.00
C PRO A 83 -26.18 19.93 34.86
N ARG A 84 -25.59 20.10 33.68
CA ARG A 84 -25.86 19.29 32.50
C ARG A 84 -24.52 18.92 31.89
N GLU A 85 -24.14 17.68 32.08
CA GLU A 85 -23.02 17.07 31.40
C GLU A 85 -23.47 16.59 30.01
N LYS A 86 -22.53 16.59 29.05
CA LYS A 86 -22.77 16.01 27.73
C LYS A 86 -22.98 14.50 27.93
N ARG A 87 -24.07 13.94 27.42
CA ARG A 87 -24.23 12.48 27.33
C ARG A 87 -23.25 11.94 26.30
N ALA A 88 -22.02 11.68 26.73
CA ALA A 88 -21.17 10.71 26.08
C ALA A 88 -21.65 9.30 26.46
N LEU A 89 -21.37 8.31 25.61
CA LEU A 89 -21.27 6.94 26.09
C LEU A 89 -20.09 6.90 27.08
N VAL A 90 -20.25 6.18 28.18
CA VAL A 90 -19.13 5.94 29.09
C VAL A 90 -18.20 4.97 28.38
N GLU A 91 -17.08 5.49 27.92
CA GLU A 91 -15.83 5.05 28.52
C GLU A 91 -15.31 6.26 29.30
N GLU A 92 -15.04 6.07 30.59
CA GLU A 92 -14.02 6.87 31.23
C GLU A 92 -12.73 6.51 30.48
N GLU A 93 -12.02 7.50 29.93
CA GLU A 93 -10.62 7.32 29.60
C GLU A 93 -9.90 7.12 30.93
N ASP A 94 -9.95 5.89 31.43
CA ASP A 94 -9.02 5.40 32.41
C ASP A 94 -7.63 5.73 31.87
N TRP A 95 -6.86 6.49 32.64
CA TRP A 95 -5.42 6.57 32.44
C TRP A 95 -4.75 5.28 32.97
N GLU A 96 -5.37 4.12 32.71
CA GLU A 96 -4.67 2.90 32.33
C GLU A 96 -3.59 3.35 31.34
N ALA A 97 -2.33 3.23 31.77
CA ALA A 97 -1.26 4.03 31.20
C ALA A 97 -1.17 3.76 29.69
N LEU A 98 -1.49 4.78 28.88
CA LEU A 98 -1.29 4.73 27.43
C LEU A 98 0.14 4.22 27.21
N ARG A 99 0.27 3.07 26.54
CA ARG A 99 1.54 2.35 26.35
C ARG A 99 2.65 3.29 25.86
N PHE A 100 2.22 4.27 25.08
CA PHE A 100 3.01 5.35 24.53
C PHE A 100 2.31 6.69 24.75
N ASN A 101 3.08 7.73 25.08
CA ASN A 101 2.56 9.07 25.34
C ASN A 101 2.35 9.92 24.06
N ASP A 102 2.45 9.28 22.90
CA ASP A 102 2.55 9.91 21.58
C ASP A 102 1.14 10.20 20.99
N PRO A 103 0.85 11.42 20.48
CA PRO A 103 -0.52 11.87 20.21
C PRO A 103 -1.33 11.07 19.17
N LEU A 104 -0.66 10.38 18.25
CA LEU A 104 -1.28 9.53 17.23
C LEU A 104 -1.30 8.05 17.62
N TRP A 105 -0.82 7.65 18.81
CA TRP A 105 -0.82 6.24 19.24
C TRP A 105 -2.19 5.59 19.02
N ASN A 106 -3.26 6.19 19.54
CA ASN A 106 -4.66 5.73 19.39
C ASN A 106 -5.23 5.86 17.95
N ARG A 107 -4.41 6.23 16.95
CA ARG A 107 -4.72 6.23 15.51
C ARG A 107 -3.98 5.13 14.74
N GLN A 108 -2.99 4.47 15.35
CA GLN A 108 -2.18 3.42 14.71
C GLN A 108 -2.82 2.04 14.90
N TRP A 109 -4.07 1.91 14.44
CA TRP A 109 -4.92 0.71 14.54
C TRP A 109 -4.32 -0.55 13.92
N TYR A 110 -3.31 -0.41 13.07
CA TYR A 110 -2.59 -1.49 12.39
C TYR A 110 -1.39 -2.03 13.22
N ILE A 111 -1.00 -1.33 14.29
CA ILE A 111 0.06 -1.75 15.25
C ILE A 111 -0.53 -2.38 16.51
N HIS A 112 -1.68 -1.87 16.95
CA HIS A 112 -2.34 -2.26 18.19
C HIS A 112 -3.84 -2.42 18.01
N ASP A 113 -4.38 -3.41 18.72
CA ASP A 113 -5.78 -3.74 18.77
C ASP A 113 -6.66 -2.60 19.31
N THR A 114 -7.44 -1.99 18.42
CA THR A 114 -8.44 -0.95 18.74
C THR A 114 -9.87 -1.51 18.86
N ARG A 115 -10.06 -2.84 19.03
CA ARG A 115 -11.40 -3.44 19.20
C ARG A 115 -12.10 -2.92 20.45
N SER A 116 -13.38 -2.58 20.31
CA SER A 116 -14.28 -2.27 21.43
C SER A 116 -14.95 -3.51 22.06
N SER A 117 -14.62 -4.72 21.59
CA SER A 117 -15.04 -6.00 22.18
C SER A 117 -14.09 -7.12 21.74
N PRO A 118 -13.68 -8.03 22.64
CA PRO A 118 -12.86 -9.20 22.28
C PRO A 118 -13.46 -10.12 21.21
N ASP A 119 -14.79 -10.12 21.05
CA ASP A 119 -15.51 -10.96 20.07
C ASP A 119 -15.32 -10.51 18.60
N LEU A 120 -14.81 -9.30 18.37
CA LEU A 120 -14.46 -8.81 17.04
C LEU A 120 -13.11 -9.44 16.59
N PRO A 121 -12.84 -9.60 15.28
CA PRO A 121 -11.53 -10.06 14.83
C PRO A 121 -10.44 -9.04 15.17
N GLU A 122 -9.29 -9.51 15.66
CA GLU A 122 -8.08 -8.69 15.83
C GLU A 122 -7.58 -8.32 14.42
N LEU A 123 -7.51 -7.02 14.12
CA LEU A 123 -7.16 -6.49 12.80
C LEU A 123 -5.95 -5.55 12.90
N ASP A 124 -4.88 -6.04 13.53
CA ASP A 124 -3.56 -5.42 13.61
C ASP A 124 -2.45 -6.42 13.18
N HIS A 125 -1.19 -6.00 13.22
CA HIS A 125 -0.04 -6.86 12.94
C HIS A 125 0.52 -7.62 14.16
N ARG A 126 -0.20 -7.61 15.30
CA ARG A 126 0.23 -8.12 16.62
C ARG A 126 1.60 -7.61 17.10
N VAL A 127 2.01 -6.42 16.62
CA VAL A 127 3.30 -5.80 16.89
C VAL A 127 3.50 -5.52 18.39
N THR A 128 2.44 -5.12 19.11
CA THR A 128 2.51 -4.94 20.57
C THR A 128 2.97 -6.19 21.33
N LYS A 129 2.62 -7.39 20.85
CA LYS A 129 3.05 -8.67 21.45
C LYS A 129 4.55 -8.92 21.26
N VAL A 130 5.11 -8.47 20.14
CA VAL A 130 6.55 -8.53 19.86
C VAL A 130 7.33 -7.56 20.75
N TRP A 131 6.77 -6.38 20.99
CA TRP A 131 7.33 -5.42 21.94
C TRP A 131 7.28 -5.94 23.39
N ASP A 132 6.23 -6.69 23.76
CA ASP A 132 6.15 -7.39 25.06
C ASP A 132 7.22 -8.50 25.20
N MET A 133 7.68 -9.08 24.08
CA MET A 133 8.81 -10.02 24.04
C MET A 133 10.19 -9.32 24.07
N GLY A 134 10.24 -7.98 24.06
CA GLY A 134 11.48 -7.19 24.13
C GLY A 134 12.16 -6.90 22.79
N PHE A 135 11.51 -7.18 21.66
CA PHE A 135 12.01 -6.83 20.33
C PHE A 135 11.34 -5.54 19.84
N THR A 136 12.14 -4.62 19.32
CA THR A 136 11.82 -3.20 19.07
C THR A 136 12.47 -2.64 17.80
N GLY A 137 13.25 -3.48 17.09
CA GLY A 137 14.08 -3.11 15.94
C GLY A 137 15.54 -2.83 16.29
N ARG A 138 15.88 -2.80 17.58
CA ARG A 138 17.19 -2.33 18.07
C ARG A 138 18.36 -3.07 17.43
N GLY A 139 19.25 -2.30 16.79
CA GLY A 139 20.45 -2.82 16.15
C GLY A 139 20.28 -3.28 14.70
N VAL A 140 19.07 -3.16 14.14
CA VAL A 140 18.80 -3.35 12.71
C VAL A 140 18.76 -2.00 11.99
N VAL A 141 19.29 -1.95 10.77
CA VAL A 141 19.34 -0.75 9.94
C VAL A 141 18.40 -0.89 8.74
N VAL A 142 17.41 -0.01 8.66
CA VAL A 142 16.46 0.08 7.54
C VAL A 142 16.76 1.34 6.72
N THR A 143 16.60 1.29 5.39
CA THR A 143 16.60 2.51 4.55
C THR A 143 15.35 2.58 3.68
N ILE A 144 14.90 3.80 3.41
CA ILE A 144 13.79 4.12 2.52
C ILE A 144 14.35 4.67 1.20
N MET A 145 14.15 3.96 0.09
CA MET A 145 14.58 4.41 -1.25
C MET A 145 13.43 5.16 -1.93
N ASP A 146 13.45 6.50 -1.91
CA ASP A 146 12.25 7.30 -2.24
C ASP A 146 12.60 8.77 -2.61
N ASP A 147 11.70 9.73 -2.34
CA ASP A 147 11.83 11.17 -2.63
C ASP A 147 12.66 11.97 -1.61
N GLY A 148 13.02 11.37 -0.48
CA GLY A 148 13.88 11.93 0.56
C GLY A 148 13.46 11.57 1.98
N LEU A 149 14.27 11.99 2.95
CA LEU A 149 14.03 11.78 4.38
C LEU A 149 14.31 13.06 5.16
N GLU A 150 13.27 13.61 5.78
CA GLU A 150 13.37 14.71 6.75
C GLU A 150 13.99 14.19 8.05
N TRP A 151 15.30 13.94 8.01
CA TRP A 151 16.03 13.28 9.09
C TRP A 151 16.07 14.08 10.40
N ASN A 152 15.80 15.38 10.36
CA ASN A 152 15.68 16.24 11.54
C ASN A 152 14.27 16.28 12.14
N HIS A 153 13.30 15.57 11.56
CA HIS A 153 11.96 15.40 12.11
C HIS A 153 12.03 14.85 13.54
N THR A 154 11.22 15.39 14.45
CA THR A 154 11.30 15.14 15.91
C THR A 154 11.18 13.66 16.27
N ASP A 155 10.40 12.88 15.50
CA ASP A 155 10.28 11.43 15.67
C ASP A 155 11.38 10.62 14.98
N LEU A 156 12.14 11.18 14.05
CA LEU A 156 13.11 10.44 13.24
C LEU A 156 14.55 10.70 13.68
N VAL A 157 14.84 11.90 14.20
CA VAL A 157 16.20 12.38 14.50
C VAL A 157 16.99 11.53 15.49
N GLN A 158 16.33 10.81 16.42
CA GLN A 158 17.01 9.89 17.35
C GLN A 158 17.43 8.57 16.67
N ASN A 159 16.66 8.13 15.68
CA ASN A 159 16.84 6.86 14.98
C ASN A 159 17.61 7.03 13.65
N TYR A 160 17.78 8.26 13.16
CA TYR A 160 18.40 8.56 11.87
C TYR A 160 19.80 7.91 11.71
N ALA A 161 20.04 7.34 10.52
CA ALA A 161 21.28 6.71 10.10
C ALA A 161 21.90 7.40 8.88
N PRO A 162 22.86 8.33 9.08
CA PRO A 162 23.68 8.89 8.00
C PRO A 162 24.40 7.82 7.19
N GLU A 163 24.82 6.71 7.81
CA GLU A 163 25.47 5.59 7.12
C GLU A 163 24.54 4.80 6.19
N ALA A 164 23.22 4.93 6.38
CA ALA A 164 22.18 4.29 5.58
C ALA A 164 21.53 5.27 4.60
N SER A 165 22.12 6.45 4.42
CA SER A 165 21.53 7.57 3.69
C SER A 165 22.45 8.16 2.62
N TYR A 166 21.86 8.61 1.52
CA TYR A 166 22.53 9.29 0.42
C TYR A 166 21.53 10.06 -0.45
N ASP A 167 22.00 11.05 -1.19
CA ASP A 167 21.23 11.74 -2.22
C ASP A 167 21.83 11.43 -3.60
N PHE A 168 21.13 10.64 -4.42
CA PHE A 168 21.52 10.35 -5.79
C PHE A 168 20.91 11.30 -6.82
N ASN A 169 20.03 12.21 -6.40
CA ASN A 169 19.51 13.26 -7.28
C ASN A 169 20.50 14.44 -7.36
N ASP A 170 21.09 14.84 -6.23
CA ASP A 170 22.05 15.95 -6.13
C ASP A 170 23.53 15.50 -5.88
N ASP A 171 23.79 14.19 -5.73
CA ASP A 171 25.10 13.53 -5.49
C ASP A 171 25.82 13.99 -4.21
N ASP A 172 25.11 13.95 -3.09
CA ASP A 172 25.69 14.20 -1.77
C ASP A 172 25.15 13.25 -0.66
N ARG A 173 25.40 13.57 0.61
CA ARG A 173 25.11 12.70 1.77
C ARG A 173 23.86 13.11 2.56
N ASP A 174 23.20 14.18 2.16
CA ASP A 174 22.07 14.76 2.86
C ASP A 174 20.76 14.42 2.12
N PRO A 175 20.02 13.37 2.52
CA PRO A 175 18.82 12.92 1.79
C PRO A 175 17.61 13.86 2.01
N PHE A 176 17.82 15.09 2.45
CA PHE A 176 16.76 15.98 2.91
C PHE A 176 15.79 16.29 1.76
N PRO A 177 14.47 16.13 1.96
CA PRO A 177 13.51 16.33 0.89
C PRO A 177 13.46 17.81 0.50
N ARG A 178 13.58 18.08 -0.80
CA ARG A 178 13.40 19.42 -1.35
C ARG A 178 11.95 19.86 -1.15
N TYR A 179 11.71 20.79 -0.23
CA TYR A 179 10.39 21.39 -0.05
C TYR A 179 9.94 22.15 -1.31
N ASP A 180 8.68 21.95 -1.69
CA ASP A 180 8.02 22.62 -2.81
C ASP A 180 6.59 23.04 -2.42
N PRO A 181 5.93 23.98 -3.12
CA PRO A 181 4.64 24.52 -2.69
C PRO A 181 3.44 23.56 -2.84
N GLN A 182 3.66 22.32 -3.26
CA GLN A 182 2.69 21.23 -3.29
C GLN A 182 3.04 20.09 -2.31
N ASP A 183 4.18 20.20 -1.60
CA ASP A 183 4.74 19.18 -0.70
C ASP A 183 4.77 17.79 -1.36
N LEU A 184 5.29 17.68 -2.58
CA LEU A 184 5.31 16.43 -3.34
C LEU A 184 6.28 15.42 -2.73
N ASN A 185 7.44 15.89 -2.27
CA ASN A 185 8.53 15.10 -1.72
C ASN A 185 8.29 14.64 -0.26
N ASN A 186 7.05 14.24 0.07
CA ASN A 186 6.63 13.88 1.42
C ASN A 186 6.67 12.37 1.71
N HIS A 187 6.91 11.56 0.68
CA HIS A 187 6.54 10.17 0.67
C HIS A 187 7.55 9.32 1.48
N GLY A 188 8.85 9.50 1.26
CA GLY A 188 9.90 8.82 2.02
C GLY A 188 9.89 9.17 3.51
N THR A 189 9.56 10.41 3.87
CA THR A 189 9.42 10.84 5.28
C THR A 189 8.21 10.20 5.98
N ARG A 190 7.12 9.94 5.25
CA ARG A 190 5.97 9.19 5.76
C ARG A 190 6.30 7.72 5.95
N CYS A 191 6.93 7.10 4.95
CA CYS A 191 7.36 5.70 5.01
C CYS A 191 8.37 5.45 6.14
N ALA A 192 9.35 6.34 6.33
CA ALA A 192 10.34 6.23 7.41
C ALA A 192 9.70 6.24 8.81
N GLY A 193 8.62 7.01 8.98
CA GLY A 193 7.90 7.07 10.26
C GLY A 193 7.17 5.78 10.62
N GLU A 194 6.60 5.10 9.63
CA GLU A 194 5.94 3.80 9.84
C GLU A 194 6.92 2.75 10.36
N VAL A 195 8.18 2.81 9.90
CA VAL A 195 9.26 1.97 10.40
C VAL A 195 9.70 2.40 11.80
N ALA A 196 10.08 3.68 11.98
CA ALA A 196 10.95 4.08 13.09
C ALA A 196 10.65 5.46 13.72
N MET A 197 9.39 5.93 13.76
CA MET A 197 9.05 7.04 14.67
C MET A 197 9.45 6.68 16.13
N THR A 198 10.13 7.61 16.79
CA THR A 198 10.64 7.50 18.16
C THR A 198 9.49 7.43 19.15
N ALA A 199 9.46 6.37 19.95
CA ALA A 199 8.42 6.18 20.95
C ALA A 199 8.60 7.04 22.22
N ASN A 200 7.49 7.38 22.87
CA ASN A 200 7.40 8.11 24.14
C ASN A 200 7.98 9.53 24.14
N ASN A 201 8.05 10.19 22.98
CA ASN A 201 8.60 11.55 22.83
C ASN A 201 7.53 12.67 22.86
N ARG A 202 6.23 12.32 22.87
CA ARG A 202 5.05 13.20 22.83
C ARG A 202 4.82 13.91 21.49
N ASN A 203 5.44 13.41 20.42
CA ASN A 203 5.23 13.85 19.04
C ASN A 203 4.70 12.66 18.21
N CYS A 204 4.29 12.92 16.97
CA CYS A 204 3.38 12.12 16.14
C CYS A 204 2.96 10.75 16.71
N GLY A 205 3.70 9.67 16.46
CA GLY A 205 3.31 8.30 16.80
C GLY A 205 4.51 7.39 17.03
N VAL A 206 4.32 6.08 16.87
CA VAL A 206 5.34 5.07 17.15
C VAL A 206 5.62 4.22 15.91
N GLY A 207 6.88 4.06 15.53
CA GLY A 207 7.26 3.17 14.43
C GLY A 207 7.12 1.71 14.83
N VAL A 208 6.80 0.82 13.88
CA VAL A 208 6.74 -0.64 14.12
C VAL A 208 8.02 -1.16 14.79
N ALA A 209 9.16 -0.62 14.37
CA ALA A 209 10.50 -0.88 14.86
C ALA A 209 11.12 0.40 15.42
N TYR A 210 10.49 0.98 16.45
CA TYR A 210 10.83 2.30 17.03
C TYR A 210 12.24 2.45 17.65
N GLU A 211 13.06 1.39 17.73
CA GLU A 211 14.49 1.46 18.06
C GLU A 211 15.40 0.95 16.93
N ALA A 212 14.85 0.62 15.76
CA ALA A 212 15.65 0.42 14.55
C ALA A 212 16.24 1.74 14.08
N ARG A 213 17.37 1.66 13.38
CA ARG A 213 17.97 2.83 12.75
C ARG A 213 17.42 3.02 11.34
N ILE A 214 17.14 4.27 10.96
CA ILE A 214 16.42 4.61 9.73
C ILE A 214 17.22 5.57 8.85
N GLY A 215 17.52 5.14 7.62
CA GLY A 215 18.13 5.96 6.59
C GLY A 215 17.15 6.33 5.48
N GLY A 216 17.57 7.26 4.62
CA GLY A 216 16.84 7.68 3.44
C GLY A 216 17.76 7.79 2.25
N ILE A 217 17.36 7.22 1.12
CA ILE A 217 18.04 7.35 -0.16
C ILE A 217 17.13 8.20 -1.06
N ARG A 218 17.49 9.49 -1.24
CA ARG A 218 16.78 10.40 -2.15
C ARG A 218 17.18 10.07 -3.58
N MET A 219 16.23 9.54 -4.34
CA MET A 219 16.44 9.12 -5.73
C MET A 219 15.23 9.39 -6.66
N LEU A 220 14.03 9.66 -6.12
CA LEU A 220 12.83 9.94 -6.92
C LEU A 220 12.58 11.42 -7.26
N ASP A 221 13.29 12.39 -6.65
CA ASP A 221 13.11 13.82 -6.93
C ASP A 221 13.98 14.29 -8.12
N GLY A 222 13.94 13.54 -9.22
CA GLY A 222 14.75 13.77 -10.41
C GLY A 222 14.57 12.70 -11.49
N ASP A 223 15.42 12.75 -12.52
CA ASP A 223 15.40 11.77 -13.61
C ASP A 223 15.94 10.40 -13.14
N VAL A 224 15.05 9.43 -12.95
CA VAL A 224 15.42 8.06 -12.57
C VAL A 224 15.93 7.27 -13.78
N VAL A 225 17.16 6.77 -13.69
CA VAL A 225 17.82 5.93 -14.72
C VAL A 225 18.45 4.69 -14.09
N ASP A 226 18.70 3.63 -14.88
CA ASP A 226 19.30 2.34 -14.43
C ASP A 226 20.55 2.52 -13.55
N ALA A 227 21.35 3.56 -13.80
CA ALA A 227 22.49 3.89 -12.95
C ALA A 227 22.04 4.30 -11.53
N VAL A 228 21.12 5.26 -11.40
CA VAL A 228 20.57 5.77 -10.11
C VAL A 228 19.82 4.65 -9.36
N GLU A 229 19.01 3.86 -10.06
CA GLU A 229 18.35 2.67 -9.49
C GLU A 229 19.40 1.70 -8.93
N SER A 230 20.43 1.38 -9.70
CA SER A 230 21.48 0.43 -9.30
C SER A 230 22.35 0.90 -8.15
N THR A 231 22.72 2.19 -8.10
CA THR A 231 23.53 2.73 -7.02
C THR A 231 22.72 2.82 -5.73
N SER A 232 21.45 3.17 -5.81
CA SER A 232 20.50 3.13 -4.67
C SER A 232 20.38 1.71 -4.12
N LEU A 233 20.10 0.73 -4.99
CA LEU A 233 19.95 -0.68 -4.62
C LEU A 233 21.23 -1.31 -4.04
N ALA A 234 22.41 -0.88 -4.49
CA ALA A 234 23.70 -1.38 -4.04
C ALA A 234 24.35 -0.54 -2.92
N PHE A 235 23.75 0.58 -2.51
CA PHE A 235 24.31 1.49 -1.53
C PHE A 235 24.47 0.81 -0.17
N ASN A 236 25.68 0.84 0.40
CA ASN A 236 26.01 0.37 1.75
C ASN A 236 25.32 -0.94 2.20
N VAL A 237 25.14 -1.92 1.31
CA VAL A 237 24.50 -3.23 1.59
C VAL A 237 25.17 -4.05 2.71
N GLU A 238 26.40 -3.69 3.09
CA GLU A 238 27.12 -4.29 4.23
C GLU A 238 26.66 -3.72 5.58
N ALA A 239 26.10 -2.51 5.60
CA ALA A 239 25.61 -1.80 6.79
C ALA A 239 24.08 -1.70 6.87
N ILE A 240 23.37 -1.81 5.74
CA ILE A 240 21.91 -1.75 5.65
C ILE A 240 21.34 -3.18 5.61
N ASP A 241 20.44 -3.50 6.55
CA ASP A 241 19.77 -4.79 6.61
C ASP A 241 18.56 -4.87 5.67
N VAL A 242 17.71 -3.84 5.71
CA VAL A 242 16.41 -3.81 5.02
C VAL A 242 16.31 -2.57 4.15
N PHE A 243 15.94 -2.77 2.89
CA PHE A 243 15.62 -1.70 1.95
C PHE A 243 14.12 -1.71 1.71
N SER A 244 13.43 -0.59 1.93
CA SER A 244 12.01 -0.43 1.61
C SER A 244 11.87 0.46 0.37
N ALA A 245 11.08 0.00 -0.60
CA ALA A 245 10.79 0.73 -1.82
C ALA A 245 9.32 0.61 -2.22
N SER A 246 8.81 1.71 -2.76
CA SER A 246 7.40 1.87 -3.10
C SER A 246 7.22 2.46 -4.51
N TRP A 247 8.22 2.25 -5.37
CA TRP A 247 8.32 2.73 -6.74
C TRP A 247 8.49 1.58 -7.73
N GLY A 248 8.25 1.86 -9.01
CA GLY A 248 8.32 0.88 -10.10
C GLY A 248 7.92 1.54 -11.42
N PRO A 249 7.53 0.75 -12.43
CA PRO A 249 6.94 1.24 -13.67
C PRO A 249 5.65 2.01 -13.42
N SER A 250 5.10 2.64 -14.46
CA SER A 250 3.79 3.27 -14.36
C SER A 250 2.68 2.23 -14.21
N ASP A 251 2.01 2.22 -13.05
CA ASP A 251 0.80 1.46 -12.69
C ASP A 251 -0.43 1.77 -13.58
N ASP A 252 -0.31 1.85 -14.91
CA ASP A 252 -1.31 2.43 -15.81
C ASP A 252 -2.30 1.41 -16.43
N GLY A 253 -2.10 0.12 -16.18
CA GLY A 253 -2.80 -1.00 -16.81
C GLY A 253 -2.24 -1.37 -18.18
N ARG A 254 -1.03 -0.90 -18.53
CA ARG A 254 -0.43 -1.06 -19.87
C ARG A 254 1.06 -1.34 -19.86
N THR A 255 1.79 -0.72 -18.95
CA THR A 255 3.25 -0.79 -18.90
C THR A 255 3.69 -2.22 -18.62
N VAL A 256 4.84 -2.63 -19.18
CA VAL A 256 5.55 -3.85 -18.80
C VAL A 256 7.00 -3.44 -18.77
N ASP A 257 7.56 -3.28 -17.57
CA ASP A 257 8.95 -2.87 -17.40
C ASP A 257 9.50 -3.29 -16.04
N GLY A 258 10.81 -3.20 -15.86
CA GLY A 258 11.47 -3.60 -14.62
C GLY A 258 12.95 -3.22 -14.60
N PRO A 259 13.73 -3.75 -13.65
CA PRO A 259 15.15 -3.45 -13.51
C PRO A 259 15.89 -3.75 -14.81
N LYS A 260 16.68 -2.79 -15.29
CA LYS A 260 17.59 -3.02 -16.42
C LYS A 260 18.84 -3.73 -15.90
N ARG A 261 19.94 -3.65 -16.66
CA ARG A 261 21.13 -4.46 -16.42
C ARG A 261 21.78 -4.14 -15.07
N LEU A 262 21.97 -2.86 -14.75
CA LEU A 262 22.65 -2.46 -13.52
C LEU A 262 21.77 -2.69 -12.30
N ALA A 263 20.49 -2.33 -12.34
CA ALA A 263 19.55 -2.56 -11.24
C ALA A 263 19.38 -4.06 -10.93
N SER A 264 19.35 -4.93 -11.95
CA SER A 264 19.34 -6.39 -11.77
C SER A 264 20.64 -6.91 -11.13
N GLU A 265 21.79 -6.38 -11.53
CA GLU A 265 23.10 -6.71 -10.95
C GLU A 265 23.21 -6.23 -9.50
N ALA A 266 22.63 -5.07 -9.18
CA ALA A 266 22.57 -4.51 -7.84
C ALA A 266 21.70 -5.33 -6.88
N LEU A 267 20.48 -5.71 -7.28
CA LEU A 267 19.61 -6.63 -6.51
C LEU A 267 20.33 -7.95 -6.21
N HIS A 268 20.92 -8.58 -7.24
CA HIS A 268 21.69 -9.81 -7.08
C HIS A 268 22.90 -9.63 -6.15
N ARG A 269 23.63 -8.51 -6.25
CA ARG A 269 24.73 -8.17 -5.34
C ARG A 269 24.23 -8.00 -3.89
N GLY A 270 23.10 -7.34 -3.69
CA GLY A 270 22.50 -7.14 -2.38
C GLY A 270 22.17 -8.46 -1.69
N VAL A 271 21.44 -9.35 -2.37
CA VAL A 271 21.06 -10.65 -1.80
C VAL A 271 22.21 -11.65 -1.66
N THR A 272 23.36 -11.44 -2.33
CA THR A 272 24.53 -12.32 -2.24
C THR A 272 25.65 -11.81 -1.33
N ARG A 273 25.80 -10.50 -1.16
CA ARG A 273 26.89 -9.88 -0.37
C ARG A 273 26.41 -9.09 0.84
N GLY A 274 25.19 -8.57 0.80
CA GLY A 274 24.64 -7.75 1.86
C GLY A 274 24.59 -8.48 3.20
N ARG A 275 24.60 -7.73 4.30
CA ARG A 275 24.53 -8.26 5.68
C ARG A 275 25.59 -9.35 5.98
N GLY A 276 26.78 -9.20 5.40
CA GLY A 276 27.89 -10.17 5.53
C GLY A 276 27.63 -11.50 4.81
N GLY A 277 27.02 -11.47 3.62
CA GLY A 277 26.69 -12.66 2.83
C GLY A 277 25.36 -13.33 3.17
N ARG A 278 24.58 -12.80 4.11
CA ARG A 278 23.19 -13.24 4.41
C ARG A 278 22.19 -12.71 3.38
N GLY A 279 22.55 -11.64 2.68
CA GLY A 279 21.74 -10.93 1.72
C GLY A 279 20.87 -9.85 2.36
N SER A 280 20.88 -8.66 1.77
CA SER A 280 19.95 -7.57 2.11
C SER A 280 18.50 -8.00 1.83
N VAL A 281 17.56 -7.54 2.65
CA VAL A 281 16.13 -7.80 2.44
C VAL A 281 15.51 -6.59 1.72
N TYR A 282 15.11 -6.77 0.45
CA TYR A 282 14.39 -5.76 -0.31
C TYR A 282 12.88 -5.96 -0.14
N VAL A 283 12.19 -5.05 0.55
CA VAL A 283 10.73 -5.04 0.71
C VAL A 283 10.14 -4.07 -0.29
N TRP A 284 9.14 -4.52 -1.05
CA TRP A 284 8.62 -3.80 -2.21
C TRP A 284 7.10 -3.67 -2.18
N ALA A 285 6.56 -2.50 -2.49
CA ALA A 285 5.11 -2.32 -2.67
C ALA A 285 4.63 -2.98 -3.97
N SER A 286 3.51 -3.69 -3.96
CA SER A 286 3.00 -4.43 -5.14
C SER A 286 2.21 -3.56 -6.15
N GLY A 287 2.44 -2.25 -6.23
CA GLY A 287 1.75 -1.33 -7.16
C GLY A 287 0.34 -0.88 -6.75
N ASN A 288 -0.15 0.19 -7.40
CA ASN A 288 -1.43 0.86 -7.13
C ASN A 288 -2.38 0.92 -8.36
N GLY A 289 -2.13 0.08 -9.37
CA GLY A 289 -2.82 0.02 -10.65
C GLY A 289 -4.14 -0.75 -10.68
N GLY A 290 -4.63 -1.30 -9.56
CA GLY A 290 -5.82 -2.16 -9.49
C GLY A 290 -7.05 -1.59 -10.21
N ALA A 291 -7.45 -0.35 -9.92
CA ALA A 291 -8.56 0.34 -10.58
C ALA A 291 -8.33 0.65 -12.08
N LYS A 292 -7.19 0.27 -12.64
CA LYS A 292 -6.86 0.35 -14.05
C LYS A 292 -6.81 -1.02 -14.74
N GLY A 293 -7.01 -2.11 -14.00
CA GLY A 293 -6.87 -3.49 -14.48
C GLY A 293 -5.41 -3.88 -14.68
N ASP A 294 -4.53 -3.43 -13.77
CA ASP A 294 -3.11 -3.77 -13.82
C ASP A 294 -2.76 -5.05 -13.03
N ASN A 295 -1.56 -5.57 -13.26
CA ASN A 295 -1.06 -6.81 -12.68
C ASN A 295 0.43 -6.64 -12.39
N CYS A 296 0.81 -6.75 -11.11
CA CYS A 296 2.17 -6.53 -10.62
C CYS A 296 3.23 -7.54 -11.11
N ASN A 297 2.85 -8.60 -11.82
CA ASN A 297 3.78 -9.47 -12.58
C ASN A 297 4.19 -8.83 -13.93
N CYS A 298 3.69 -7.64 -14.25
CA CYS A 298 4.16 -6.74 -15.31
C CYS A 298 5.14 -5.68 -14.80
N ASP A 299 5.33 -5.59 -13.49
CA ASP A 299 6.44 -4.89 -12.84
C ASP A 299 7.55 -5.90 -12.52
N GLY A 300 8.75 -5.68 -13.07
CA GLY A 300 9.90 -6.54 -12.83
C GLY A 300 10.57 -6.34 -11.46
N TYR A 301 10.21 -5.30 -10.71
CA TYR A 301 10.62 -5.11 -9.32
C TYR A 301 9.74 -5.93 -8.36
N ALA A 302 8.42 -5.75 -8.39
CA ALA A 302 7.47 -6.60 -7.66
C ALA A 302 7.41 -8.06 -8.18
N GLY A 303 7.85 -8.31 -9.41
CA GLY A 303 8.02 -9.64 -10.03
C GLY A 303 9.41 -10.26 -9.85
N SER A 304 10.30 -9.66 -9.06
CA SER A 304 11.65 -10.19 -8.80
C SER A 304 11.67 -11.24 -7.68
N PRO A 305 12.42 -12.35 -7.80
CA PRO A 305 12.56 -13.29 -6.69
C PRO A 305 13.36 -12.68 -5.52
N TYR A 306 14.16 -11.64 -5.78
CA TYR A 306 15.00 -10.95 -4.79
C TYR A 306 14.24 -9.93 -3.94
N THR A 307 12.99 -9.62 -4.28
CA THR A 307 12.14 -8.70 -3.54
C THR A 307 11.07 -9.47 -2.75
N LEU A 308 10.68 -8.91 -1.61
CA LEU A 308 9.57 -9.34 -0.79
C LEU A 308 8.40 -8.40 -1.16
N SER A 309 7.62 -8.81 -2.16
CA SER A 309 6.48 -8.03 -2.67
C SER A 309 5.30 -8.05 -1.70
N VAL A 310 4.83 -6.87 -1.30
CA VAL A 310 3.81 -6.64 -0.27
C VAL A 310 2.62 -5.88 -0.84
N SER A 311 1.45 -6.51 -0.73
CA SER A 311 0.14 -5.93 -1.06
C SER A 311 -0.51 -5.26 0.17
N SER A 312 -1.70 -4.68 -0.02
CA SER A 312 -2.46 -4.00 1.03
C SER A 312 -3.74 -4.73 1.41
N ALA A 313 -4.08 -4.68 2.69
CA ALA A 313 -5.42 -4.88 3.22
C ALA A 313 -5.94 -3.58 3.85
N SER A 314 -7.25 -3.31 3.74
CA SER A 314 -7.87 -2.20 4.46
C SER A 314 -8.17 -2.56 5.93
N GLN A 315 -8.53 -1.55 6.72
CA GLN A 315 -9.02 -1.67 8.11
C GLN A 315 -10.14 -2.71 8.33
N ARG A 316 -10.81 -3.18 7.27
CA ARG A 316 -11.87 -4.21 7.35
C ARG A 316 -11.43 -5.58 6.85
N GLY A 317 -10.12 -5.80 6.70
CA GLY A 317 -9.56 -7.00 6.07
C GLY A 317 -9.98 -7.16 4.61
N ARG A 318 -10.20 -6.05 3.87
CA ARG A 318 -10.68 -6.07 2.49
C ARG A 318 -9.59 -5.66 1.51
N PHE A 319 -9.60 -6.26 0.32
CA PHE A 319 -8.70 -5.85 -0.76
C PHE A 319 -9.06 -4.43 -1.24
N PRO A 320 -8.12 -3.46 -1.21
CA PRO A 320 -8.40 -2.09 -1.60
C PRO A 320 -8.53 -1.93 -3.11
N TYR A 321 -9.20 -0.86 -3.53
CA TYR A 321 -9.49 -0.60 -4.95
C TYR A 321 -8.25 -0.33 -5.82
N TYR A 322 -7.12 0.02 -5.19
CA TYR A 322 -5.86 0.32 -5.86
C TYR A 322 -4.92 -0.88 -5.93
N GLY A 323 -5.09 -1.91 -5.09
CA GLY A 323 -4.17 -3.04 -5.04
C GLY A 323 -4.15 -3.81 -6.36
N GLU A 324 -2.97 -4.22 -6.80
CA GLU A 324 -2.81 -5.08 -7.97
C GLU A 324 -2.82 -6.56 -7.57
N LYS A 325 -3.29 -7.41 -8.49
CA LYS A 325 -3.27 -8.86 -8.31
C LYS A 325 -2.13 -9.45 -9.12
N CYS A 326 -1.29 -10.27 -8.50
CA CYS A 326 -0.28 -11.07 -9.20
C CYS A 326 0.20 -12.22 -8.33
N ALA A 327 0.86 -13.19 -8.98
CA ALA A 327 1.39 -14.36 -8.30
C ALA A 327 2.75 -14.18 -7.62
N SER A 328 3.39 -13.01 -7.77
CA SER A 328 4.66 -12.69 -7.10
C SER A 328 4.49 -12.08 -5.71
N THR A 329 3.28 -11.59 -5.36
CA THR A 329 2.96 -11.06 -4.03
C THR A 329 3.19 -12.12 -2.95
N MET A 330 4.08 -11.84 -2.01
CA MET A 330 4.40 -12.73 -0.89
C MET A 330 3.38 -12.63 0.24
N ALA A 331 2.96 -11.42 0.60
CA ALA A 331 2.04 -11.16 1.71
C ALA A 331 1.31 -9.83 1.54
N ALA A 332 0.48 -9.49 2.52
CA ALA A 332 -0.11 -8.17 2.67
C ALA A 332 0.23 -7.54 4.02
N ALA A 333 0.36 -6.21 4.03
CA ALA A 333 0.28 -5.42 5.25
C ALA A 333 -0.96 -4.51 5.22
N TYR A 334 -1.30 -3.89 6.34
CA TYR A 334 -2.40 -2.93 6.36
C TYR A 334 -2.06 -1.64 5.59
N SER A 335 -3.11 -0.95 5.14
CA SER A 335 -3.07 0.40 4.57
C SER A 335 -4.51 0.95 4.55
N SER A 336 -4.74 1.99 3.74
CA SER A 336 -6.07 2.54 3.44
C SER A 336 -6.94 1.58 2.62
N GLY A 337 -8.23 1.91 2.46
CA GLY A 337 -9.10 1.17 1.56
C GLY A 337 -10.30 1.98 1.09
N ALA A 338 -11.49 1.64 1.60
CA ALA A 338 -12.68 2.44 1.31
C ALA A 338 -12.55 3.85 1.90
N TYR A 339 -13.29 4.82 1.35
CA TYR A 339 -13.29 6.21 1.84
C TYR A 339 -13.65 6.35 3.34
N THR A 340 -14.37 5.36 3.89
CA THR A 340 -14.77 5.29 5.30
C THR A 340 -13.81 4.49 6.19
N ASP A 341 -12.76 3.90 5.64
CA ASP A 341 -11.78 3.13 6.39
C ASP A 341 -10.72 4.08 6.96
N GLN A 342 -10.17 3.74 8.13
CA GLN A 342 -8.97 4.41 8.61
C GLN A 342 -7.79 4.18 7.64
N LYS A 343 -6.86 5.11 7.68
CA LYS A 343 -5.64 5.15 6.87
C LYS A 343 -4.42 4.97 7.79
N VAL A 344 -3.22 5.11 7.24
CA VAL A 344 -1.98 5.10 8.02
C VAL A 344 -1.74 6.47 8.67
N ALA A 345 -1.32 6.42 9.94
CA ALA A 345 -0.90 7.56 10.75
C ALA A 345 0.62 7.51 10.97
N THR A 346 1.35 8.56 10.57
CA THR A 346 2.83 8.60 10.52
C THR A 346 3.36 10.04 10.52
N SER A 347 4.68 10.23 10.52
CA SER A 347 5.36 11.53 10.31
C SER A 347 5.06 12.10 8.93
N ASP A 348 5.27 13.40 8.75
CA ASP A 348 5.03 14.14 7.51
C ASP A 348 5.99 15.34 7.43
N LEU A 349 6.14 15.96 6.26
CA LEU A 349 7.05 17.09 6.08
C LEU A 349 6.76 18.27 7.02
N HIS A 350 7.75 19.14 7.17
CA HIS A 350 7.75 20.34 8.00
C HIS A 350 7.61 20.02 9.49
N ASN A 351 8.23 18.92 9.93
CA ASN A 351 8.18 18.41 11.29
C ASN A 351 6.72 18.22 11.77
N SER A 352 5.89 17.58 10.94
CA SER A 352 4.45 17.47 11.15
C SER A 352 3.96 16.02 11.09
N CYS A 353 2.66 15.80 11.28
CA CYS A 353 2.10 14.47 11.44
C CYS A 353 0.88 14.28 10.53
N THR A 354 0.77 13.11 9.89
CA THR A 354 -0.36 12.76 9.04
C THR A 354 -1.16 11.60 9.59
N THR A 355 -2.43 11.56 9.20
CA THR A 355 -3.33 10.39 9.35
C THR A 355 -3.90 9.97 7.99
N GLN A 356 -3.24 10.40 6.91
CA GLN A 356 -3.78 10.38 5.57
C GLN A 356 -2.91 9.63 4.55
N HIS A 357 -1.85 8.93 4.99
CA HIS A 357 -1.00 8.13 4.10
C HIS A 357 -1.76 6.87 3.60
N THR A 358 -1.51 6.48 2.36
CA THR A 358 -2.37 5.55 1.59
C THR A 358 -1.59 4.84 0.49
N GLY A 359 -2.11 3.70 0.02
CA GLY A 359 -1.54 2.94 -1.10
C GLY A 359 -0.77 1.72 -0.63
N THR A 360 -0.36 0.85 -1.54
CA THR A 360 0.59 -0.24 -1.25
C THR A 360 1.92 0.29 -0.74
N SER A 361 2.23 1.54 -1.06
CA SER A 361 3.37 2.30 -0.58
C SER A 361 3.45 2.49 0.94
N ALA A 362 2.32 2.38 1.66
CA ALA A 362 2.28 2.36 3.12
C ALA A 362 2.35 0.92 3.69
N SER A 363 2.05 -0.09 2.89
CA SER A 363 2.15 -1.50 3.31
C SER A 363 3.59 -2.00 3.33
N ALA A 364 4.44 -1.57 2.37
CA ALA A 364 5.84 -1.97 2.32
C ALA A 364 6.70 -1.47 3.51
N PRO A 365 6.55 -0.22 4.01
CA PRO A 365 7.25 0.25 5.21
C PRO A 365 6.83 -0.48 6.49
N LEU A 366 5.53 -0.76 6.68
CA LEU A 366 5.07 -1.59 7.80
C LEU A 366 5.69 -2.98 7.78
N ALA A 367 5.73 -3.61 6.60
CA ALA A 367 6.41 -4.88 6.40
C ALA A 367 7.93 -4.80 6.67
N ALA A 368 8.61 -3.73 6.25
CA ALA A 368 10.02 -3.50 6.54
C ALA A 368 10.29 -3.34 8.05
N GLY A 369 9.40 -2.66 8.78
CA GLY A 369 9.41 -2.60 10.24
C GLY A 369 9.25 -3.97 10.89
N ILE A 370 8.29 -4.79 10.44
CA ILE A 370 8.11 -6.17 10.94
C ILE A 370 9.36 -7.02 10.66
N VAL A 371 9.95 -6.91 9.47
CA VAL A 371 11.23 -7.57 9.15
C VAL A 371 12.35 -7.12 10.07
N ALA A 372 12.41 -5.83 10.46
CA ALA A 372 13.42 -5.35 11.41
C ALA A 372 13.24 -5.97 12.81
N LEU A 373 12.00 -6.17 13.29
CA LEU A 373 11.74 -6.91 14.53
C LEU A 373 12.24 -8.36 14.45
N VAL A 374 12.02 -9.01 13.29
CA VAL A 374 12.44 -10.39 13.01
C VAL A 374 13.96 -10.53 12.95
N LEU A 375 14.64 -9.59 12.29
CA LEU A 375 16.10 -9.59 12.19
C LEU A 375 16.79 -9.24 13.51
N GLN A 376 16.15 -8.47 14.40
CA GLN A 376 16.63 -8.33 15.78
C GLN A 376 16.52 -9.66 16.56
N ALA A 377 15.40 -10.37 16.40
CA ALA A 377 15.17 -11.65 17.08
C ALA A 377 16.12 -12.76 16.60
N ASN A 378 16.46 -12.77 15.31
CA ASN A 378 17.49 -13.66 14.77
C ASN A 378 18.32 -12.96 13.66
N PRO A 379 19.47 -12.35 14.01
CA PRO A 379 20.33 -11.69 13.03
C PRO A 379 20.98 -12.65 12.02
N SER A 380 20.95 -13.96 12.27
CA SER A 380 21.58 -14.96 11.42
C SER A 380 20.77 -15.33 10.17
N LEU A 381 19.48 -14.98 10.11
CA LEU A 381 18.58 -15.24 8.98
C LEU A 381 19.12 -14.64 7.68
N GLY A 382 19.06 -15.41 6.59
CA GLY A 382 19.27 -14.92 5.23
C GLY A 382 18.03 -14.29 4.61
N TRP A 383 18.17 -13.63 3.47
CA TRP A 383 17.05 -13.02 2.74
C TRP A 383 15.95 -14.03 2.38
N ARG A 384 16.34 -15.26 1.98
CA ARG A 384 15.42 -16.38 1.74
C ARG A 384 14.71 -16.82 3.02
N ASP A 385 15.41 -16.92 4.15
CA ASP A 385 14.79 -17.30 5.43
C ASP A 385 13.66 -16.35 5.82
N VAL A 386 13.82 -15.04 5.57
CA VAL A 386 12.75 -14.05 5.78
C VAL A 386 11.54 -14.31 4.87
N GLN A 387 11.75 -14.65 3.58
CA GLN A 387 10.65 -15.05 2.69
C GLN A 387 9.98 -16.37 3.15
N HIS A 388 10.75 -17.37 3.59
CA HIS A 388 10.21 -18.62 4.16
C HIS A 388 9.39 -18.37 5.44
N LEU A 389 9.85 -17.48 6.32
CA LEU A 389 9.11 -17.03 7.51
C LEU A 389 7.78 -16.40 7.09
N VAL A 390 7.79 -15.41 6.19
CA VAL A 390 6.57 -14.77 5.66
C VAL A 390 5.58 -15.82 5.12
N ALA A 391 6.03 -16.72 4.26
CA ALA A 391 5.17 -17.77 3.70
C ALA A 391 4.60 -18.68 4.79
N TRP A 392 5.39 -19.02 5.81
CA TRP A 392 5.01 -19.95 6.86
C TRP A 392 4.15 -19.35 7.99
N THR A 393 4.24 -18.05 8.25
CA THR A 393 3.59 -17.42 9.41
C THR A 393 2.53 -16.38 9.07
N SER A 394 2.39 -15.97 7.80
CA SER A 394 1.30 -15.05 7.41
C SER A 394 -0.08 -15.65 7.74
N ASP A 395 -1.00 -14.80 8.18
CA ASP A 395 -2.33 -15.15 8.64
C ASP A 395 -3.40 -14.79 7.59
N PHE A 396 -4.19 -15.78 7.18
CA PHE A 396 -5.28 -15.60 6.23
C PHE A 396 -6.60 -15.21 6.92
N ALA A 397 -6.77 -15.47 8.22
CA ALA A 397 -8.05 -15.37 8.91
C ALA A 397 -8.63 -13.94 8.93
N PRO A 398 -7.84 -12.87 9.16
CA PRO A 398 -8.29 -11.47 8.99
C PRO A 398 -8.81 -11.14 7.58
N LEU A 399 -8.39 -11.92 6.58
CA LEU A 399 -8.64 -11.71 5.15
C LEU A 399 -9.57 -12.79 4.54
N SER A 400 -10.09 -13.69 5.38
CA SER A 400 -10.97 -14.82 5.03
C SER A 400 -12.22 -14.43 4.25
N SER A 401 -12.72 -13.21 4.46
CA SER A 401 -13.95 -12.72 3.83
C SER A 401 -13.82 -12.34 2.34
N ASN A 402 -12.63 -12.48 1.75
CA ASN A 402 -12.36 -12.20 0.34
C ASN A 402 -12.33 -13.51 -0.48
N ARG A 403 -12.69 -13.44 -1.77
CA ARG A 403 -12.63 -14.58 -2.71
C ARG A 403 -11.21 -14.83 -3.22
N GLY A 404 -11.03 -15.96 -3.92
CA GLY A 404 -9.77 -16.33 -4.56
C GLY A 404 -8.73 -17.00 -3.65
N TRP A 405 -9.10 -17.38 -2.42
CA TRP A 405 -8.24 -18.21 -1.58
C TRP A 405 -8.12 -19.61 -2.17
N LYS A 406 -6.90 -20.14 -2.21
CA LYS A 406 -6.56 -21.48 -2.70
C LYS A 406 -5.60 -22.14 -1.72
N ARG A 407 -5.52 -23.48 -1.73
CA ARG A 407 -4.50 -24.23 -0.98
C ARG A 407 -3.55 -24.94 -1.95
N ASN A 408 -2.26 -24.79 -1.72
CA ASN A 408 -1.21 -25.46 -2.50
C ASN A 408 -0.94 -26.88 -1.95
N ALA A 409 -0.16 -27.69 -2.66
CA ALA A 409 0.07 -29.09 -2.27
C ALA A 409 0.91 -29.27 -1.00
N ALA A 410 1.68 -28.24 -0.61
CA ALA A 410 2.37 -28.11 0.67
C ALA A 410 1.44 -27.62 1.81
N GLY A 411 0.15 -27.45 1.54
CA GLY A 411 -0.86 -27.08 2.54
C GLY A 411 -0.94 -25.58 2.85
N LEU A 412 -0.15 -24.74 2.18
CA LEU A 412 -0.19 -23.28 2.32
C LEU A 412 -1.42 -22.71 1.62
N LEU A 413 -2.15 -21.83 2.31
CA LEU A 413 -3.16 -20.96 1.69
C LEU A 413 -2.48 -19.78 0.99
N TYR A 414 -2.95 -19.46 -0.21
CA TYR A 414 -2.51 -18.31 -1.00
C TYR A 414 -3.69 -17.61 -1.68
N ASN A 415 -3.51 -16.34 -2.03
CA ASN A 415 -4.46 -15.54 -2.78
C ASN A 415 -3.70 -14.47 -3.57
N SER A 416 -3.92 -14.35 -4.87
CA SER A 416 -3.22 -13.40 -5.76
C SER A 416 -3.40 -11.92 -5.38
N ARG A 417 -4.31 -11.61 -4.44
CA ARG A 417 -4.52 -10.29 -3.82
C ARG A 417 -3.66 -10.04 -2.58
N PHE A 418 -3.22 -11.08 -1.87
CA PHE A 418 -2.64 -10.98 -0.53
C PHE A 418 -1.43 -11.91 -0.29
N GLY A 419 -0.96 -12.64 -1.30
CA GLY A 419 0.05 -13.67 -1.14
C GLY A 419 -0.41 -14.75 -0.15
N PHE A 420 0.45 -15.08 0.83
CA PHE A 420 0.15 -16.04 1.90
C PHE A 420 -0.74 -15.49 3.03
N GLY A 421 -1.10 -14.20 3.00
CA GLY A 421 -1.95 -13.56 4.01
C GLY A 421 -1.37 -12.28 4.59
N LEU A 422 -1.96 -11.83 5.68
CA LEU A 422 -1.50 -10.68 6.44
C LEU A 422 -0.21 -11.04 7.19
N LEU A 423 0.76 -10.14 7.21
CA LEU A 423 1.94 -10.31 8.07
C LEU A 423 1.56 -10.33 9.55
N ASP A 424 2.01 -11.35 10.27
CA ASP A 424 1.86 -11.50 11.71
C ASP A 424 3.24 -11.38 12.37
N ALA A 425 3.50 -10.23 13.01
CA ALA A 425 4.81 -9.95 13.59
C ALA A 425 5.12 -10.90 14.76
N GLN A 426 4.11 -11.30 15.54
CA GLN A 426 4.27 -12.21 16.67
C GLN A 426 4.67 -13.60 16.17
N ALA A 427 3.94 -14.16 15.21
CA ALA A 427 4.22 -15.47 14.65
C ALA A 427 5.58 -15.50 13.93
N MET A 428 5.93 -14.45 13.18
CA MET A 428 7.25 -14.32 12.53
C MET A 428 8.40 -14.34 13.56
N VAL A 429 8.32 -13.52 14.61
CA VAL A 429 9.38 -13.44 15.64
C VAL A 429 9.47 -14.73 16.45
N GLN A 430 8.34 -15.33 16.83
CA GLN A 430 8.34 -16.61 17.54
C GLN A 430 8.95 -17.76 16.72
N ALA A 431 8.71 -17.79 15.40
CA ALA A 431 9.35 -18.74 14.50
C ALA A 431 10.85 -18.44 14.32
N ALA A 432 11.24 -17.17 14.17
CA ALA A 432 12.62 -16.73 14.00
C ALA A 432 13.55 -17.17 15.14
N LEU A 433 13.09 -17.12 16.39
CA LEU A 433 13.86 -17.47 17.59
C LEU A 433 14.35 -18.93 17.62
N ASN A 434 13.65 -19.84 16.94
CA ASN A 434 14.03 -21.26 16.83
C ASN A 434 14.26 -21.69 15.37
N TRP A 435 14.51 -20.73 14.48
CA TRP A 435 14.65 -20.99 13.05
C TRP A 435 15.98 -21.70 12.74
N SER A 436 15.91 -22.70 11.87
CA SER A 436 17.08 -23.31 11.24
C SER A 436 17.16 -22.81 9.81
N ASN A 437 18.22 -22.09 9.46
CA ASN A 437 18.35 -21.48 8.13
C ASN A 437 18.22 -22.51 7.02
N VAL A 438 17.56 -22.14 5.93
CA VAL A 438 17.36 -23.01 4.78
C VAL A 438 18.67 -23.27 4.04
N GLY A 439 18.78 -24.44 3.42
CA GLY A 439 19.94 -24.83 2.62
C GLY A 439 20.17 -23.92 1.41
N PRO A 440 21.29 -24.08 0.68
CA PRO A 440 21.54 -23.34 -0.55
C PRO A 440 20.39 -23.53 -1.57
N SER A 441 20.11 -22.49 -2.35
CA SER A 441 19.11 -22.57 -3.41
C SER A 441 19.68 -23.34 -4.60
N GLU A 442 18.94 -24.34 -5.06
CA GLU A 442 19.19 -25.10 -6.28
C GLU A 442 18.26 -24.58 -7.39
N GLN A 443 18.66 -24.73 -8.66
CA GLN A 443 17.85 -24.30 -9.81
C GLN A 443 17.69 -25.40 -10.86
N CYS A 444 16.46 -25.59 -11.32
CA CYS A 444 16.11 -26.46 -12.45
C CYS A 444 15.57 -25.61 -13.59
N ARG A 445 16.27 -25.57 -14.74
CA ARG A 445 15.80 -24.88 -15.94
C ARG A 445 15.19 -25.86 -16.93
N LEU A 446 13.93 -25.65 -17.27
CA LEU A 446 13.10 -26.51 -18.09
C LEU A 446 12.75 -25.84 -19.42
N PHE A 447 12.57 -26.67 -20.44
CA PHE A 447 12.11 -26.30 -21.78
C PHE A 447 10.92 -27.18 -22.14
N PRO A 448 10.01 -26.72 -23.03
CA PRO A 448 8.83 -27.51 -23.36
C PRO A 448 9.22 -28.78 -24.13
N GLU A 449 8.52 -29.89 -23.87
CA GLU A 449 8.87 -31.21 -24.41
C GLU A 449 8.69 -31.34 -25.94
N ALA A 450 9.07 -32.47 -26.55
CA ALA A 450 8.61 -32.76 -27.91
C ALA A 450 7.06 -32.94 -27.92
N PRO A 451 6.30 -32.40 -28.89
CA PRO A 451 6.72 -31.87 -30.18
C PRO A 451 6.81 -30.33 -30.26
N TRP A 452 7.16 -29.63 -29.17
CA TRP A 452 7.18 -28.16 -29.10
C TRP A 452 8.35 -27.51 -29.88
N ALA A 453 8.30 -27.59 -31.20
CA ALA A 453 9.18 -26.82 -32.08
C ALA A 453 8.81 -25.32 -32.05
N LEU A 454 9.75 -24.48 -31.63
CA LEU A 454 9.64 -23.02 -31.65
C LEU A 454 10.45 -22.44 -32.82
N PRO A 455 10.03 -21.31 -33.42
CA PRO A 455 8.88 -20.48 -33.04
C PRO A 455 7.54 -21.05 -33.51
N ARG A 456 6.47 -20.89 -32.73
CA ARG A 456 5.12 -21.40 -33.02
C ARG A 456 4.10 -20.26 -33.20
N PRO A 457 3.27 -20.25 -34.26
CA PRO A 457 2.20 -19.26 -34.40
C PRO A 457 1.12 -19.45 -33.33
N MET A 458 0.55 -18.34 -32.88
CA MET A 458 -0.61 -18.31 -31.98
C MET A 458 -1.66 -17.37 -32.57
N VAL A 459 -2.89 -17.83 -32.72
CA VAL A 459 -4.00 -17.04 -33.28
C VAL A 459 -5.24 -17.18 -32.40
N SER A 460 -6.04 -16.13 -32.26
CA SER A 460 -7.24 -16.13 -31.40
C SER A 460 -8.22 -17.28 -31.71
N ALA A 461 -8.31 -17.72 -32.97
CA ALA A 461 -9.11 -18.87 -33.37
C ALA A 461 -8.73 -20.19 -32.66
N GLN A 462 -7.50 -20.33 -32.17
CA GLN A 462 -7.08 -21.48 -31.35
C GLN A 462 -7.55 -21.38 -29.89
N ARG A 463 -7.89 -20.16 -29.43
CA ARG A 463 -8.25 -19.74 -28.06
C ARG A 463 -7.20 -19.99 -26.98
N GLU A 464 -6.46 -21.08 -27.05
CA GLU A 464 -5.54 -21.54 -26.02
C GLU A 464 -4.27 -22.17 -26.61
N LEU A 465 -3.14 -21.89 -25.96
CA LEU A 465 -1.84 -22.51 -26.18
C LEU A 465 -1.36 -23.12 -24.85
N GLN A 466 -1.41 -24.45 -24.77
CA GLN A 466 -1.04 -25.23 -23.59
C GLN A 466 0.31 -25.93 -23.80
N LEU A 467 1.36 -25.50 -23.10
CA LEU A 467 2.73 -26.02 -23.15
C LEU A 467 3.00 -26.95 -21.96
N ALA A 468 3.73 -28.04 -22.18
CA ALA A 468 4.09 -29.00 -21.14
C ALA A 468 5.61 -29.06 -20.93
N PHE A 469 6.05 -29.15 -19.67
CA PHE A 469 7.45 -29.21 -19.25
C PHE A 469 7.62 -30.34 -18.24
N ASP A 470 8.57 -31.26 -18.46
CA ASP A 470 8.87 -32.31 -17.48
C ASP A 470 9.97 -31.84 -16.50
N ALA A 471 9.70 -32.03 -15.21
CA ALA A 471 10.60 -31.73 -14.10
C ALA A 471 10.98 -32.99 -13.29
N GLN A 472 10.74 -34.20 -13.82
CA GLN A 472 10.97 -35.47 -13.14
C GLN A 472 12.39 -35.63 -12.56
N ASP A 473 13.42 -35.13 -13.26
CA ASP A 473 14.83 -35.20 -12.84
C ASP A 473 15.29 -33.99 -11.99
N CYS A 474 14.39 -33.09 -11.58
CA CYS A 474 14.76 -31.93 -10.78
C CYS A 474 15.18 -32.34 -9.35
N PRO A 475 16.38 -31.92 -8.86
CA PRO A 475 16.86 -32.25 -7.51
C PRO A 475 16.21 -31.44 -6.38
N ILE A 476 15.34 -30.47 -6.67
CA ILE A 476 14.60 -29.70 -5.66
C ILE A 476 13.54 -30.60 -5.02
N GLU A 477 13.45 -30.59 -3.69
CA GLU A 477 12.42 -31.29 -2.90
C GLU A 477 11.33 -30.33 -2.38
N ALA A 478 11.66 -29.05 -2.19
CA ALA A 478 10.73 -28.00 -1.77
C ALA A 478 10.99 -26.71 -2.56
N LEU A 479 9.98 -26.27 -3.32
CA LEU A 479 10.02 -25.05 -4.12
C LEU A 479 10.08 -23.76 -3.30
N GLU A 480 10.64 -22.71 -3.91
CA GLU A 480 10.59 -21.32 -3.47
C GLU A 480 9.96 -20.47 -4.58
N HIS A 481 10.76 -20.12 -5.60
CA HIS A 481 10.34 -19.28 -6.73
C HIS A 481 10.17 -20.11 -8.00
N VAL A 482 9.11 -19.85 -8.76
CA VAL A 482 8.93 -20.39 -10.11
C VAL A 482 8.83 -19.25 -11.11
N GLN A 483 9.80 -19.18 -12.02
CA GLN A 483 9.91 -18.16 -13.06
C GLN A 483 9.55 -18.72 -14.44
N VAL A 484 8.72 -18.02 -15.20
CA VAL A 484 8.39 -18.34 -16.60
C VAL A 484 8.92 -17.24 -17.50
N HIS A 485 9.95 -17.56 -18.27
CA HIS A 485 10.59 -16.66 -19.24
C HIS A 485 9.89 -16.79 -20.60
N LEU A 486 9.38 -15.69 -21.15
CA LEU A 486 8.52 -15.65 -22.32
C LEU A 486 8.99 -14.62 -23.36
N ASP A 487 9.25 -15.07 -24.59
CA ASP A 487 9.30 -14.25 -25.80
C ASP A 487 8.12 -14.62 -26.70
N LEU A 488 7.09 -13.77 -26.67
CA LEU A 488 5.83 -13.91 -27.38
C LEU A 488 5.48 -12.59 -28.04
N GLN A 489 5.51 -12.55 -29.38
CA GLN A 489 4.94 -11.45 -30.15
C GLN A 489 3.42 -11.65 -30.22
N TYR A 490 2.63 -10.59 -30.00
CA TYR A 490 1.17 -10.64 -30.10
C TYR A 490 0.57 -9.27 -30.46
N SER A 491 -0.44 -9.26 -31.32
CA SER A 491 -1.08 -8.04 -31.86
C SER A 491 -1.74 -7.14 -30.82
N GLN A 492 -2.20 -7.72 -29.69
CA GLN A 492 -2.75 -6.98 -28.56
C GLN A 492 -2.38 -7.67 -27.25
N ARG A 493 -1.31 -7.23 -26.60
CA ARG A 493 -0.78 -7.87 -25.38
C ARG A 493 -1.81 -8.01 -24.25
N GLY A 494 -2.62 -6.98 -24.01
CA GLY A 494 -3.64 -6.99 -22.96
C GLY A 494 -4.83 -7.91 -23.19
N ALA A 495 -4.95 -8.55 -24.35
CA ALA A 495 -5.94 -9.60 -24.61
C ALA A 495 -5.53 -10.95 -24.01
N LEU A 496 -4.26 -11.11 -23.63
CA LEU A 496 -3.71 -12.36 -23.12
C LEU A 496 -4.03 -12.56 -21.63
N ASP A 497 -4.33 -13.80 -21.27
CA ASP A 497 -4.15 -14.31 -19.91
C ASP A 497 -3.15 -15.48 -19.92
N ALA A 498 -2.51 -15.73 -18.77
CA ALA A 498 -1.60 -16.86 -18.63
C ALA A 498 -1.69 -17.46 -17.22
N HIS A 499 -1.75 -18.79 -17.13
CA HIS A 499 -1.72 -19.52 -15.87
C HIS A 499 -0.81 -20.75 -15.95
N LEU A 500 -0.26 -21.12 -14.80
CA LEU A 500 0.65 -22.24 -14.62
C LEU A 500 0.03 -23.25 -13.67
N ARG A 501 0.11 -24.55 -13.99
CA ARG A 501 -0.30 -25.64 -13.13
C ARG A 501 0.91 -26.50 -12.75
N SER A 502 1.09 -26.76 -11.46
CA SER A 502 2.13 -27.66 -10.94
C SER A 502 1.75 -29.14 -11.13
N PRO A 503 2.71 -30.09 -11.01
CA PRO A 503 2.43 -31.52 -11.12
C PRO A 503 1.44 -32.03 -10.06
N ALA A 504 1.37 -31.36 -8.91
CA ALA A 504 0.40 -31.65 -7.86
C ALA A 504 -1.01 -31.09 -8.15
N GLY A 505 -1.18 -30.36 -9.26
CA GLY A 505 -2.46 -29.81 -9.72
C GLY A 505 -2.77 -28.40 -9.24
N THR A 506 -1.88 -27.75 -8.48
CA THR A 506 -2.09 -26.39 -7.96
C THR A 506 -1.90 -25.36 -9.07
N GLU A 507 -2.78 -24.36 -9.12
CA GLU A 507 -2.85 -23.37 -10.21
C GLU A 507 -2.47 -21.97 -9.76
N SER A 508 -1.68 -21.28 -10.59
CA SER A 508 -1.25 -19.92 -10.37
C SER A 508 -1.50 -19.07 -11.62
N VAL A 509 -2.29 -18.00 -11.50
CA VAL A 509 -2.47 -17.04 -12.60
C VAL A 509 -1.27 -16.11 -12.66
N LEU A 510 -0.49 -16.20 -13.73
CA LEU A 510 0.70 -15.39 -13.94
C LEU A 510 0.35 -14.01 -14.50
N LEU A 511 -0.62 -13.97 -15.41
CA LEU A 511 -1.10 -12.77 -16.09
C LEU A 511 -2.63 -12.79 -16.18
N TYR A 512 -3.27 -11.72 -15.72
CA TYR A 512 -4.68 -11.44 -16.03
C TYR A 512 -4.77 -10.59 -17.30
N ARG A 513 -5.92 -10.65 -17.97
CA ARG A 513 -6.25 -9.70 -19.05
C ARG A 513 -6.11 -8.27 -18.54
N ARG A 514 -5.40 -7.42 -19.29
CA ARG A 514 -5.26 -5.98 -18.99
C ARG A 514 -5.94 -5.16 -20.08
N ALA A 515 -7.20 -4.81 -19.88
CA ALA A 515 -8.06 -4.22 -20.92
C ALA A 515 -7.54 -2.89 -21.50
N LYS A 516 -6.62 -2.19 -20.82
CA LYS A 516 -5.99 -0.95 -21.29
C LYS A 516 -4.73 -1.17 -22.14
N ASP A 517 -4.11 -2.35 -22.07
CA ASP A 517 -2.87 -2.69 -22.75
C ASP A 517 -3.15 -3.08 -24.21
N THR A 518 -3.06 -2.10 -25.10
CA THR A 518 -3.23 -2.30 -26.55
C THR A 518 -1.89 -2.46 -27.29
N ALA A 519 -0.81 -2.83 -26.60
CA ALA A 519 0.52 -2.90 -27.22
C ALA A 519 0.67 -4.12 -28.15
N GLY A 520 1.02 -3.89 -29.42
CA GLY A 520 1.21 -4.93 -30.44
C GLY A 520 2.59 -5.60 -30.44
N GLN A 521 3.37 -5.43 -29.38
CA GLN A 521 4.74 -5.95 -29.25
C GLN A 521 4.83 -7.25 -28.43
N GLY A 522 3.76 -7.62 -27.73
CA GLY A 522 3.75 -8.74 -26.79
C GLY A 522 4.82 -8.63 -25.68
N PHE A 523 5.30 -9.78 -25.23
CA PHE A 523 6.32 -9.91 -24.19
C PHE A 523 7.66 -10.27 -24.83
N ARG A 524 8.72 -9.50 -24.54
CA ARG A 524 10.06 -9.69 -25.12
C ARG A 524 11.02 -10.15 -24.04
N ASN A 525 11.29 -11.45 -23.96
CA ASN A 525 12.11 -12.07 -22.91
C ASN A 525 11.66 -11.63 -21.49
N TRP A 526 10.35 -11.51 -21.30
CA TRP A 526 9.76 -11.13 -20.01
C TRP A 526 9.80 -12.32 -19.05
N THR A 527 9.91 -12.06 -17.75
CA THR A 527 9.87 -13.13 -16.74
C THR A 527 8.70 -12.90 -15.80
N PHE A 528 7.74 -13.81 -15.81
CA PHE A 528 6.69 -13.87 -14.80
C PHE A 528 7.19 -14.67 -13.61
N LEU A 529 6.79 -14.30 -12.40
CA LEU A 529 7.09 -15.03 -11.16
C LEU A 529 5.80 -15.59 -10.55
N THR A 530 5.90 -16.76 -9.91
CA THR A 530 4.93 -17.20 -8.90
C THR A 530 5.63 -17.70 -7.65
N VAL A 531 5.07 -17.31 -6.50
CA VAL A 531 5.41 -17.85 -5.17
C VAL A 531 4.29 -18.74 -4.62
N HIS A 532 3.13 -18.85 -5.28
CA HIS A 532 1.98 -19.66 -4.80
C HIS A 532 2.31 -21.15 -4.58
N LEU A 533 3.35 -21.64 -5.25
CA LEU A 533 3.77 -23.04 -5.28
C LEU A 533 4.88 -23.35 -4.25
N TRP A 534 5.15 -22.42 -3.33
CA TRP A 534 6.16 -22.55 -2.29
C TRP A 534 5.98 -23.83 -1.45
N GLY A 535 7.07 -24.53 -1.19
CA GLY A 535 7.11 -25.79 -0.46
C GLY A 535 6.61 -27.02 -1.23
N GLU A 536 6.09 -26.89 -2.46
CA GLU A 536 5.70 -28.06 -3.24
C GLU A 536 6.92 -28.84 -3.74
N ASN A 537 6.77 -30.16 -3.89
CA ASN A 537 7.73 -30.96 -4.64
C ASN A 537 7.51 -30.73 -6.15
N PRO A 538 8.51 -30.31 -6.92
CA PRO A 538 8.33 -29.92 -8.31
C PRO A 538 8.32 -31.07 -9.32
N ARG A 539 8.53 -32.34 -8.93
CA ARG A 539 8.74 -33.42 -9.89
C ARG A 539 7.47 -33.82 -10.64
N GLY A 540 7.64 -34.09 -11.93
CA GLY A 540 6.57 -34.48 -12.86
C GLY A 540 6.20 -33.37 -13.83
N LEU A 541 5.01 -33.48 -14.42
CA LEU A 541 4.60 -32.66 -15.56
C LEU A 541 3.99 -31.32 -15.13
N TRP A 542 4.58 -30.23 -15.61
CA TRP A 542 4.10 -28.86 -15.48
C TRP A 542 3.34 -28.43 -16.74
N THR A 543 2.31 -27.61 -16.55
CA THR A 543 1.48 -27.12 -17.68
C THR A 543 1.35 -25.60 -17.63
N LEU A 544 1.90 -24.90 -18.63
CA LEU A 544 1.69 -23.46 -18.85
C LEU A 544 0.60 -23.28 -19.90
N VAL A 545 -0.39 -22.46 -19.60
CA VAL A 545 -1.51 -22.16 -20.50
C VAL A 545 -1.53 -20.65 -20.78
N ILE A 546 -1.56 -20.28 -22.05
CA ILE A 546 -1.69 -18.90 -22.53
C ILE A 546 -2.96 -18.83 -23.40
N ARG A 547 -3.84 -17.86 -23.16
CA ARG A 547 -5.10 -17.73 -23.92
C ARG A 547 -5.32 -16.32 -24.45
N ASP A 548 -6.10 -16.22 -25.51
CA ASP A 548 -6.73 -14.96 -25.90
C ASP A 548 -8.14 -14.88 -25.30
N LYS A 549 -8.35 -13.89 -24.43
CA LYS A 549 -9.65 -13.61 -23.80
C LYS A 549 -10.50 -12.62 -24.62
N PHE A 550 -9.91 -11.87 -25.56
CA PHE A 550 -10.61 -10.81 -26.28
C PHE A 550 -9.95 -10.41 -27.63
N GLY A 551 -10.58 -10.83 -28.72
CA GLY A 551 -10.33 -10.34 -30.07
C GLY A 551 -10.68 -11.41 -31.10
N GLN A 552 -11.34 -11.06 -32.21
CA GLN A 552 -11.70 -12.07 -33.22
C GLN A 552 -10.51 -12.40 -34.16
N ASP A 553 -9.60 -11.44 -34.35
CA ASP A 553 -8.53 -11.49 -35.36
C ASP A 553 -7.11 -11.29 -34.79
N ASN A 554 -6.93 -11.43 -33.48
CA ASN A 554 -5.60 -11.33 -32.87
C ASN A 554 -4.68 -12.48 -33.33
N ALA A 555 -3.40 -12.14 -33.53
CA ALA A 555 -2.39 -13.07 -33.98
C ALA A 555 -1.00 -12.72 -33.44
N GLY A 556 -0.13 -13.72 -33.41
CA GLY A 556 1.23 -13.58 -32.97
C GLY A 556 2.04 -14.87 -33.07
N ARG A 557 3.17 -14.90 -32.37
CA ARG A 557 4.13 -16.01 -32.44
C ARG A 557 4.91 -16.12 -31.15
N LEU A 558 4.87 -17.31 -30.54
CA LEU A 558 5.74 -17.70 -29.45
C LEU A 558 7.13 -17.98 -30.03
N ASN A 559 8.12 -17.16 -29.70
CA ASN A 559 9.49 -17.31 -30.18
C ASN A 559 10.32 -18.20 -29.26
N ALA A 560 10.21 -17.99 -27.94
CA ALA A 560 10.91 -18.77 -26.93
C ALA A 560 10.07 -18.86 -25.64
N VAL A 561 10.17 -20.00 -24.94
CA VAL A 561 9.68 -20.15 -23.57
C VAL A 561 10.60 -21.08 -22.79
N SER A 562 10.87 -20.76 -21.53
CA SER A 562 11.56 -21.65 -20.59
C SER A 562 11.07 -21.36 -19.16
N MET A 563 11.18 -22.34 -18.28
CA MET A 563 10.80 -22.21 -16.88
C MET A 563 12.02 -22.42 -15.99
N THR A 564 12.18 -21.63 -14.95
CA THR A 564 13.24 -21.81 -13.95
C THR A 564 12.58 -22.03 -12.59
N LEU A 565 12.77 -23.22 -12.04
CA LEU A 565 12.37 -23.58 -10.69
C LEU A 565 13.54 -23.30 -9.75
N SER A 566 13.30 -22.60 -8.65
CA SER A 566 14.27 -22.40 -7.55
C SER A 566 13.72 -23.00 -6.26
N GLY A 567 14.58 -23.53 -5.40
CA GLY A 567 14.16 -24.18 -4.16
C GLY A 567 15.30 -24.86 -3.42
N THR A 568 14.97 -25.71 -2.45
CA THR A 568 15.93 -26.48 -1.65
C THR A 568 15.98 -27.95 -2.05
N ARG A 569 17.19 -28.55 -2.00
CA ARG A 569 17.41 -30.00 -2.20
C ARG A 569 16.86 -30.85 -1.05
N GLU A 570 16.72 -30.27 0.13
CA GLU A 570 16.20 -30.93 1.34
C GLU A 570 15.02 -30.12 1.85
N GLN A 571 13.95 -30.79 2.32
CA GLN A 571 12.81 -30.07 2.89
C GLN A 571 13.25 -29.26 4.13
N PRO A 572 12.92 -27.95 4.20
CA PRO A 572 13.23 -27.14 5.37
C PRO A 572 12.71 -27.76 6.67
N ALA A 573 13.50 -27.65 7.75
CA ALA A 573 13.21 -28.31 9.03
C ALA A 573 11.80 -28.01 9.57
N TYR A 574 11.32 -26.78 9.38
CA TYR A 574 9.98 -26.34 9.81
C TYR A 574 8.83 -27.05 9.06
N GLN A 575 9.05 -27.51 7.82
CA GLN A 575 8.09 -28.30 7.04
C GLN A 575 8.15 -29.77 7.42
N ALA A 576 9.36 -30.32 7.60
CA ALA A 576 9.59 -31.73 7.91
C ALA A 576 8.86 -32.18 9.20
N VAL A 577 8.87 -31.34 10.25
CA VAL A 577 8.23 -31.61 11.55
C VAL A 577 6.70 -31.82 11.44
N ARG A 578 6.04 -31.25 10.42
CA ARG A 578 4.56 -31.32 10.23
C ARG A 578 4.15 -32.23 9.08
N SER A 579 4.83 -33.37 8.87
CA SER A 579 4.57 -34.30 7.75
C SER A 579 4.66 -33.66 6.36
N GLY A 580 5.49 -32.62 6.20
CA GLY A 580 5.68 -31.91 4.93
C GLY A 580 4.51 -31.01 4.50
N ARG A 581 3.54 -30.73 5.39
CA ARG A 581 2.40 -29.84 5.07
C ARG A 581 2.12 -28.81 6.17
N ARG A 582 1.82 -27.57 5.79
CA ARG A 582 1.26 -26.57 6.73
C ARG A 582 -0.10 -27.05 7.22
N ARG A 583 -0.32 -26.85 8.52
CA ARG A 583 -1.63 -26.92 9.16
C ARG A 583 -1.86 -25.60 9.90
N TYR A 584 -3.03 -25.03 9.70
CA TYR A 584 -3.51 -23.82 10.38
C TYR A 584 -4.16 -24.19 11.72
N ASP A 585 -4.30 -23.22 12.62
CA ASP A 585 -4.94 -23.47 13.92
C ASP A 585 -6.46 -23.59 13.77
N ASP A 586 -7.05 -22.87 12.81
CA ASP A 586 -8.44 -23.03 12.36
C ASP A 586 -8.48 -23.67 10.96
N GLU A 587 -8.37 -25.00 10.91
CA GLU A 587 -8.50 -25.78 9.67
C GLU A 587 -9.93 -25.80 9.11
N GLU A 588 -10.96 -25.54 9.93
CA GLU A 588 -12.35 -25.49 9.46
C GLU A 588 -12.57 -24.23 8.61
N LEU A 589 -12.21 -23.06 9.12
CA LEU A 589 -12.19 -21.82 8.36
C LEU A 589 -11.26 -21.93 7.14
N ALA A 590 -10.06 -22.51 7.32
CA ALA A 590 -9.10 -22.70 6.23
C ALA A 590 -9.62 -23.62 5.11
N GLN A 591 -10.60 -24.48 5.37
CA GLN A 591 -11.26 -25.31 4.36
C GLN A 591 -12.49 -24.62 3.73
N VAL A 592 -13.21 -23.80 4.51
CA VAL A 592 -14.39 -23.05 4.05
C VAL A 592 -14.04 -21.86 3.15
N VAL A 593 -12.88 -21.20 3.35
CA VAL A 593 -12.46 -20.06 2.52
C VAL A 593 -11.97 -20.45 1.12
N ILE A 594 -11.58 -21.71 0.91
CA ILE A 594 -11.00 -22.16 -0.37
C ILE A 594 -12.05 -22.04 -1.47
N ASP A 595 -11.78 -21.19 -2.45
CA ASP A 595 -12.66 -20.97 -3.58
C ASP A 595 -12.64 -22.20 -4.51
N ALA A 596 -13.80 -22.72 -4.88
CA ALA A 596 -13.91 -23.83 -5.81
C ALA A 596 -13.74 -23.39 -7.28
N VAL A 597 -14.01 -22.11 -7.60
CA VAL A 597 -13.94 -21.59 -8.97
C VAL A 597 -12.49 -21.24 -9.32
N PRO A 598 -11.92 -21.72 -10.44
CA PRO A 598 -10.57 -21.33 -10.86
C PRO A 598 -10.47 -19.81 -11.01
N GLU A 599 -9.41 -19.17 -10.51
CA GLU A 599 -9.36 -17.70 -10.42
C GLU A 599 -9.41 -17.03 -11.80
N TYR A 600 -8.91 -17.70 -12.84
CA TYR A 600 -8.98 -17.23 -14.23
C TYR A 600 -10.40 -17.31 -14.85
N GLU A 601 -11.39 -17.83 -14.13
CA GLU A 601 -12.81 -17.85 -14.47
C GLU A 601 -13.63 -16.79 -13.69
N GLU A 602 -13.01 -16.02 -12.77
CA GLU A 602 -13.66 -14.85 -12.17
C GLU A 602 -14.11 -13.88 -13.29
N SER A 603 -15.40 -13.50 -13.29
CA SER A 603 -15.94 -12.64 -14.34
C SER A 603 -15.47 -11.19 -14.20
N GLU A 604 -14.91 -10.64 -15.28
CA GLU A 604 -14.43 -9.26 -15.37
C GLU A 604 -15.53 -8.21 -15.08
N ASP A 605 -16.81 -8.60 -15.21
CA ASP A 605 -17.98 -7.77 -14.91
C ASP A 605 -18.04 -7.30 -13.44
N GLU A 606 -17.46 -8.02 -12.47
CA GLU A 606 -17.43 -7.55 -11.07
C GLU A 606 -16.58 -6.26 -10.91
N GLU A 607 -15.54 -6.08 -11.72
CA GLU A 607 -14.68 -4.89 -11.65
C GLU A 607 -15.37 -3.68 -12.28
N ALA A 608 -16.10 -3.88 -13.38
CA ALA A 608 -16.99 -2.89 -13.97
C ALA A 608 -18.14 -2.49 -13.02
N GLN A 609 -18.70 -3.45 -12.28
CA GLN A 609 -19.76 -3.19 -11.28
C GLN A 609 -19.23 -2.46 -10.04
N ARG A 610 -17.98 -2.69 -9.61
CA ARG A 610 -17.33 -1.92 -8.53
C ARG A 610 -16.93 -0.51 -8.98
N ALA A 611 -16.46 -0.34 -10.21
CA ALA A 611 -16.20 0.97 -10.80
C ALA A 611 -17.46 1.83 -11.00
N ALA A 612 -18.65 1.22 -10.97
CA ALA A 612 -19.95 1.89 -11.00
C ALA A 612 -20.41 2.48 -9.64
N ALA A 613 -19.56 2.42 -8.59
CA ALA A 613 -19.77 3.21 -7.38
C ALA A 613 -20.03 4.70 -7.73
N PRO A 614 -20.99 5.38 -7.09
CA PRO A 614 -21.61 6.57 -7.66
C PRO A 614 -20.61 7.74 -7.77
N ARG A 615 -20.14 8.00 -8.99
CA ARG A 615 -19.49 9.26 -9.36
C ARG A 615 -20.44 10.40 -9.04
N MET A 616 -20.24 11.08 -7.91
CA MET A 616 -20.97 12.31 -7.61
C MET A 616 -20.73 13.29 -8.75
N ARG A 617 -21.82 13.65 -9.46
CA ARG A 617 -21.84 14.83 -10.32
C ARG A 617 -21.39 16.00 -9.48
N ARG A 618 -20.24 16.61 -9.83
CA ARG A 618 -19.80 17.88 -9.24
C ARG A 618 -20.94 18.88 -9.38
N ARG A 619 -21.63 19.19 -8.27
CA ARG A 619 -22.54 20.34 -8.24
C ARG A 619 -21.67 21.59 -8.45
N PRO A 620 -21.96 22.46 -9.41
CA PRO A 620 -21.19 23.69 -9.58
C PRO A 620 -21.34 24.53 -8.32
N VAL A 621 -20.20 24.99 -7.78
CA VAL A 621 -20.18 25.92 -6.64
C VAL A 621 -20.75 27.25 -7.13
N LEU A 622 -21.98 27.55 -6.74
CA LEU A 622 -22.60 28.85 -6.95
C LEU A 622 -21.82 29.92 -6.16
N ARG A 623 -20.92 30.63 -6.85
CA ARG A 623 -20.34 31.88 -6.34
C ARG A 623 -21.45 32.91 -6.22
N PHE A 624 -21.86 33.22 -4.99
CA PHE A 624 -22.73 34.37 -4.72
C PHE A 624 -21.97 35.67 -4.98
N PHE A 625 -22.28 36.32 -6.11
CA PHE A 625 -22.03 37.76 -6.28
C PHE A 625 -23.31 38.53 -5.90
N PRO A 626 -23.21 39.69 -5.22
CA PRO A 626 -24.36 40.50 -4.90
C PRO A 626 -24.93 41.18 -6.15
N MET A 627 -26.26 41.19 -6.29
CA MET A 627 -26.94 41.82 -7.42
C MET A 627 -27.03 43.35 -7.28
N CYS A 628 -26.81 44.06 -8.39
CA CYS A 628 -27.53 45.30 -8.72
C CYS A 628 -28.36 45.06 -10.02
N PRO A 629 -29.52 45.73 -10.22
CA PRO A 629 -30.59 45.14 -11.04
C PRO A 629 -30.96 45.87 -12.35
N ARG A 630 -31.79 45.18 -13.17
CA ARG A 630 -32.53 45.63 -14.39
C ARG A 630 -31.69 45.65 -15.69
N VAL A 631 -32.21 45.43 -16.91
CA VAL A 631 -33.58 45.51 -17.50
C VAL A 631 -33.87 44.33 -18.48
N ILE A 632 -35.16 44.02 -18.70
CA ILE A 632 -35.76 42.94 -19.54
C ILE A 632 -36.25 43.49 -20.90
N PRO A 633 -35.87 42.92 -22.08
CA PRO A 633 -36.75 41.99 -22.87
C PRO A 633 -35.97 40.92 -23.70
N LEU A 634 -36.52 40.11 -24.63
CA LEU A 634 -37.65 39.14 -24.63
C LEU A 634 -37.60 38.28 -25.93
N HIS A 635 -38.29 37.11 -25.92
CA HIS A 635 -38.63 36.24 -27.07
C HIS A 635 -37.48 35.48 -27.80
N GLY A 636 -37.69 34.25 -28.32
CA GLY A 636 -38.90 33.40 -28.29
C GLY A 636 -38.71 32.03 -28.98
N ALA A 637 -39.61 31.09 -28.67
CA ALA A 637 -39.77 29.72 -29.20
C ALA A 637 -39.94 29.63 -30.75
N ALA A 638 -39.94 28.48 -31.45
CA ALA A 638 -39.99 27.03 -31.11
C ALA A 638 -39.14 26.22 -32.14
N GLY A 639 -38.92 24.89 -32.08
CA GLY A 639 -39.87 23.80 -32.45
C GLY A 639 -40.24 23.79 -33.95
N SER A 640 -40.21 22.70 -34.73
CA SER A 640 -39.88 21.27 -34.50
C SER A 640 -39.79 20.48 -35.84
N HIS A 641 -39.36 19.20 -35.76
CA HIS A 641 -39.70 18.05 -36.65
C HIS A 641 -38.99 17.72 -38.00
N TRP A 642 -39.04 16.40 -38.24
CA TRP A 642 -39.05 15.59 -39.48
C TRP A 642 -37.78 14.84 -39.93
N ARG A 643 -38.03 13.78 -40.71
CA ARG A 643 -37.24 12.53 -40.82
C ARG A 643 -36.48 12.40 -42.15
N ALA A 644 -35.40 11.61 -42.12
CA ALA A 644 -34.95 10.57 -43.07
C ALA A 644 -35.01 10.78 -44.60
N GLY A 645 -33.96 10.34 -45.30
CA GLY A 645 -34.07 9.90 -46.71
C GLY A 645 -32.82 10.05 -47.60
N ASP A 646 -32.04 8.96 -47.69
CA ASP A 646 -31.42 8.40 -48.90
C ASP A 646 -30.33 9.08 -49.78
N HIS A 647 -29.62 8.18 -50.48
CA HIS A 647 -28.78 8.30 -51.69
C HIS A 647 -27.40 9.00 -51.54
N SER A 648 -26.25 8.32 -51.70
CA SER A 648 -25.63 7.70 -52.91
C SER A 648 -25.28 8.72 -54.00
N SER A 649 -24.12 8.72 -54.68
CA SER A 649 -22.88 7.91 -54.67
C SER A 649 -21.85 8.58 -55.63
N THR A 650 -20.69 7.94 -55.90
CA THR A 650 -19.80 8.19 -57.08
C THR A 650 -19.12 9.58 -57.19
N HIS A 651 -17.82 9.70 -56.95
CA HIS A 651 -16.67 9.50 -57.89
C HIS A 651 -16.17 10.82 -58.52
N GLY A 652 -14.84 11.02 -58.49
CA GLY A 652 -14.17 12.19 -59.07
C GLY A 652 -12.66 12.20 -58.79
N VAL A 653 -11.89 11.56 -59.67
CA VAL A 653 -10.42 11.60 -59.71
C VAL A 653 -9.94 12.89 -60.38
N ILE A 654 -8.77 13.43 -60.02
CA ILE A 654 -7.81 14.13 -60.91
C ILE A 654 -6.45 14.33 -60.20
N GLU A 655 -5.39 14.46 -61.00
CA GLU A 655 -3.98 14.23 -60.63
C GLU A 655 -3.18 15.49 -60.20
N ALA A 656 -2.04 15.19 -59.57
CA ALA A 656 -0.74 15.88 -59.49
C ALA A 656 -0.50 17.28 -60.10
N THR A 657 0.34 18.08 -59.43
CA THR A 657 1.64 18.54 -60.00
C THR A 657 2.62 19.17 -58.98
N THR A 658 3.84 18.60 -58.92
CA THR A 658 5.19 19.20 -58.80
C THR A 658 5.49 20.48 -58.00
N GLY A 659 6.57 20.43 -57.19
CA GLY A 659 7.35 21.59 -56.71
C GLY A 659 8.74 21.19 -56.21
N ASP A 660 9.80 21.55 -56.94
CA ASP A 660 11.22 21.16 -56.73
C ASP A 660 12.05 22.28 -56.06
N ARG A 661 13.09 21.94 -55.25
CA ARG A 661 14.49 22.47 -55.37
C ARG A 661 15.51 22.14 -54.26
N SER A 662 16.56 21.43 -54.67
CA SER A 662 18.02 21.66 -54.45
C SER A 662 18.70 21.73 -53.05
N LYS A 663 19.80 20.94 -52.92
CA LYS A 663 20.97 21.11 -52.01
C LYS A 663 21.98 22.17 -52.56
N PRO A 664 23.05 22.57 -51.83
CA PRO A 664 24.34 21.81 -51.76
C PRO A 664 24.93 21.74 -50.31
N GLN A 665 25.66 20.71 -49.85
CA GLN A 665 27.02 20.19 -50.15
C GLN A 665 28.22 20.94 -49.49
N SER A 666 29.19 20.14 -49.02
CA SER A 666 30.28 20.37 -48.05
C SER A 666 31.58 21.03 -48.59
N PRO A 667 32.63 21.24 -47.76
CA PRO A 667 33.80 20.34 -47.80
C PRO A 667 34.48 20.04 -46.44
N ALA A 668 35.58 19.27 -46.44
CA ALA A 668 36.25 18.70 -45.25
C ALA A 668 37.80 18.82 -45.24
N ALA A 669 38.40 18.65 -44.06
CA ALA A 669 39.81 18.22 -43.77
C ALA A 669 39.87 17.63 -42.32
N VAL A 670 40.71 16.69 -41.85
CA VAL A 670 41.90 15.91 -42.32
C VAL A 670 43.26 16.35 -41.68
N MET A 671 44.08 15.34 -41.30
CA MET A 671 45.42 15.35 -40.62
C MET A 671 45.42 15.65 -39.09
N ASP A 672 46.23 14.98 -38.24
CA ASP A 672 47.10 13.78 -38.42
C ASP A 672 47.42 13.08 -37.08
N SER A 673 48.06 11.90 -37.13
CA SER A 673 48.35 10.99 -36.00
C SER A 673 49.84 10.74 -35.74
N VAL A 674 50.28 10.65 -34.46
CA VAL A 674 51.54 9.98 -34.03
C VAL A 674 51.37 9.37 -32.60
N PRO A 675 51.93 8.19 -32.25
CA PRO A 675 51.64 7.47 -30.99
C PRO A 675 52.86 7.17 -30.05
N PHE A 676 52.57 6.50 -28.91
CA PHE A 676 53.48 5.70 -28.05
C PHE A 676 54.48 6.45 -27.13
N PRO A 677 55.02 5.85 -26.02
CA PRO A 677 55.31 4.41 -25.84
C PRO A 677 54.87 3.71 -24.53
N VAL A 678 55.05 2.38 -24.59
CA VAL A 678 54.87 1.36 -23.54
C VAL A 678 56.13 1.25 -22.68
N HIS A 679 56.00 0.90 -21.39
CA HIS A 679 57.05 0.16 -20.67
C HIS A 679 56.44 -0.96 -19.80
N ALA A 680 57.20 -2.03 -19.60
CA ALA A 680 56.71 -3.32 -19.10
C ALA A 680 57.40 -3.77 -17.79
N SER A 681 56.93 -4.91 -17.25
CA SER A 681 57.40 -5.62 -16.04
C SER A 681 57.01 -4.94 -14.70
N VAL A 682 56.84 -5.64 -13.58
CA VAL A 682 57.32 -7.00 -13.20
C VAL A 682 56.19 -7.83 -12.58
N ALA A 683 56.12 -9.12 -12.92
CA ALA A 683 55.35 -10.10 -12.15
C ALA A 683 56.22 -10.62 -10.98
N HIS A 684 55.72 -10.53 -9.74
CA HIS A 684 56.35 -11.21 -8.60
C HIS A 684 55.53 -12.43 -8.17
N ASN A 685 56.12 -13.60 -8.39
CA ASN A 685 55.76 -14.82 -7.68
C ASN A 685 55.91 -14.59 -6.18
N VAL A 686 54.91 -15.01 -5.39
CA VAL A 686 55.16 -15.47 -4.01
C VAL A 686 55.04 -16.99 -4.03
N ILE A 687 56.18 -17.63 -3.76
CA ILE A 687 56.32 -19.09 -3.75
C ILE A 687 55.79 -19.64 -2.43
N ASN A 688 55.09 -20.77 -2.53
CA ASN A 688 54.62 -21.57 -1.41
C ASN A 688 55.80 -22.34 -0.77
N LYS A 689 56.01 -22.16 0.54
CA LYS A 689 56.88 -22.92 1.46
C LYS A 689 56.52 -22.55 2.90
N ASP A 690 56.64 -23.39 3.92
CA ASP A 690 56.73 -24.86 4.07
C ASP A 690 56.45 -25.18 5.55
N ASN A 691 56.15 -26.45 5.87
CA ASN A 691 55.94 -27.06 7.20
C ASN A 691 54.53 -26.84 7.82
N ALA A 692 53.64 -27.82 7.91
CA ALA A 692 53.72 -29.23 8.34
C ALA A 692 53.94 -29.42 9.85
N VAL A 693 53.06 -30.20 10.49
CA VAL A 693 53.37 -31.41 11.30
C VAL A 693 52.07 -32.01 11.86
N LEU A 694 52.02 -33.35 11.82
CA LEU A 694 51.13 -34.36 12.43
C LEU A 694 50.32 -33.93 13.68
N MET A 695 49.13 -34.48 13.97
CA MET A 695 48.56 -35.82 13.65
C MET A 695 47.10 -35.75 13.18
#